data_AF-A0AAE1DD91-F1
#
_entry.id   AF-A0AAE1DD91-F1
#
_cell.length_a   1.000
_cell.length_b   1.000
_cell.length_c   1.000
_cell.angle_alpha   90.00
_cell.angle_beta   90.00
_cell.angle_gamma   90.00
#
_symmetry.space_group_name_H-M   'P 1'
#
loop_
_entity.id
_entity.type
_entity.pdbx_description
1 polymer ?
#
loop_
_entity_poly.entity_id
_entity_poly.type
_entity_poly.pdbx_seq_one_letter_code
_entity_poly.pdbx_strand_id
1 'polypeptide(L)'
;MLVETLYFIVFIEKTFSEMFVTTRSWQRVREFDLGPEYFTQLATVCAQTVMAGITIPRIRAIIYSGYKAYGDLDPMTATDQAICASAGTGVELMFEKTVIIGIAEAVLRYCPAKFERIQRNIGIIMQATSVHVHMTGPDDLPSFLVDGYTSFSTATFQSWVLTKIDAGLDYGLSYLGCSNINTLSTNQVYPTGAASPEAVAGDVDEAITRDNATDFNTLVQFLRHDVEIQNDERTASWCGTVGTSCVDCRASIVGNQPENMCANRLVSARLNTVLHQLQINSEHYLSRSLKISKAFDEPRNSYTVTPSLHTEGRAAIVTLSTGRWLSNLRTLAKLAICSHADYVRNDGYDLFIAVRKQAGETEELYDFPETELMRVLPPNSKLYQTELVDFDEATNLEYPLFDGSNQDDVILDDYATLGKFKSPSSRYLRVSPMIIKCYSALQSYYVEWENRTGHSIEVTVERAFLTTEERDILIGVDDPRYLSPVLGLSMELSLNLSLVTGAASSYPLTSLAKLAIIKCGPVFQEGGMAMGLGIYSNMIYVDARDTFRVWNPSGAYSNSYSSVTAYNSYITSLYSAATEHRMVDPDYPVQACDKAAPPSLQSPTFSHTHALYADHSRSNGANECSPAYNTAYCVRSATARRAKFEYLWLETQKMYIYHNRNETMNALDGCIGECGTCMEGSIWLNKIENCNNFIHWCPFKMIPEGVVNINLFPRDNAEFRVHACNQGEHCIERSALFLLLVDTIEAYYRPDPTNSVEEELYPQTENPNPVLELLHRLYAFSATGTVKVWVEGEDDLLTLAPALEAAMLYNTNINEVIVYVNNPHSLAEVEMRMRRLITMWTTEGCTEFTREFIAPFSVVQMSTVIGKRSSEHNFRDELIHEHTHRDLTWIHRYL
;
A
#
# COMPACT_ATOMS: atom_id res chain seq x y z
N MET A 1 -12.71 34.49 0.65
CA MET A 1 -13.90 33.86 1.26
C MET A 1 -15.13 33.98 0.33
N LEU A 2 -14.97 33.63 -0.95
CA LEU A 2 -16.04 33.63 -1.98
C LEU A 2 -15.60 32.87 -3.26
N VAL A 3 -14.78 31.81 -3.13
CA VAL A 3 -14.23 31.08 -4.29
C VAL A 3 -14.35 29.54 -4.20
N GLU A 4 -14.78 28.95 -3.08
CA GLU A 4 -14.81 27.47 -2.95
C GLU A 4 -16.15 26.80 -3.29
N THR A 5 -17.21 27.54 -3.62
CA THR A 5 -18.52 26.97 -3.95
C THR A 5 -18.69 26.59 -5.44
N LEU A 6 -17.66 26.80 -6.28
CA LEU A 6 -17.75 26.61 -7.74
C LEU A 6 -17.11 25.32 -8.28
N TYR A 7 -16.28 24.63 -7.48
CA TYR A 7 -15.63 23.39 -7.93
C TYR A 7 -16.42 22.10 -7.66
N PHE A 8 -17.36 22.12 -6.72
CA PHE A 8 -18.21 20.95 -6.43
C PHE A 8 -19.41 20.79 -7.39
N ILE A 9 -19.79 21.84 -8.12
CA ILE A 9 -20.91 21.81 -9.08
C ILE A 9 -20.48 21.19 -10.42
N VAL A 10 -19.18 21.25 -10.77
CA VAL A 10 -18.68 20.76 -12.07
C VAL A 10 -18.47 19.24 -12.10
N PHE A 11 -18.27 18.58 -10.94
CA PHE A 11 -18.12 17.12 -10.90
C PHE A 11 -19.46 16.37 -10.91
N ILE A 12 -20.56 17.03 -10.54
CA ILE A 12 -21.91 16.45 -10.56
C ILE A 12 -22.57 16.60 -11.94
N GLU A 13 -22.23 17.63 -12.74
CA GLU A 13 -22.76 17.77 -14.10
C GLU A 13 -22.14 16.79 -15.11
N LYS A 14 -20.91 16.30 -14.89
CA LYS A 14 -20.23 15.48 -15.90
C LYS A 14 -20.77 14.04 -15.97
N THR A 15 -21.19 13.47 -14.85
CA THR A 15 -21.83 12.13 -14.79
C THR A 15 -23.31 12.15 -15.17
N PHE A 16 -23.95 13.33 -15.20
CA PHE A 16 -25.36 13.50 -15.61
C PHE A 16 -25.55 13.93 -17.07
N SER A 17 -24.48 14.29 -17.80
CA SER A 17 -24.59 14.82 -19.16
C SER A 17 -24.89 13.79 -20.27
N GLU A 18 -24.94 12.48 -19.97
CA GLU A 18 -25.27 11.44 -20.96
C GLU A 18 -26.70 10.87 -20.87
N MET A 19 -27.59 11.44 -20.05
CA MET A 19 -29.03 11.09 -20.09
C MET A 19 -29.92 12.34 -20.11
N PHE A 20 -30.45 12.65 -21.29
CA PHE A 20 -31.53 13.61 -21.47
C PHE A 20 -32.75 13.22 -20.63
N VAL A 21 -33.06 13.97 -19.57
CA VAL A 21 -34.43 14.14 -19.06
C VAL A 21 -34.62 15.57 -18.58
N THR A 22 -35.42 16.33 -19.33
CA THR A 22 -35.96 17.64 -18.96
C THR A 22 -37.10 17.47 -17.96
N THR A 23 -37.06 18.15 -16.80
CA THR A 23 -38.26 18.82 -16.22
C THR A 23 -37.88 19.75 -15.07
N ARG A 24 -38.33 21.01 -15.20
CA ARG A 24 -38.34 22.06 -14.17
C ARG A 24 -39.53 21.84 -13.23
N SER A 25 -39.28 21.88 -11.92
CA SER A 25 -40.09 22.48 -10.83
C SER A 25 -40.09 21.61 -9.57
N TRP A 26 -39.31 22.01 -8.56
CA TRP A 26 -39.40 21.47 -7.19
C TRP A 26 -39.86 22.61 -6.27
N GLN A 27 -41.05 22.51 -5.69
CA GLN A 27 -41.53 23.43 -4.64
C GLN A 27 -41.95 22.64 -3.40
N ARG A 28 -41.35 23.03 -2.27
CA ARG A 28 -41.69 22.78 -0.84
C ARG A 28 -42.23 21.40 -0.46
N VAL A 29 -41.32 20.54 -0.01
CA VAL A 29 -41.60 19.41 0.90
C VAL A 29 -41.78 19.99 2.32
N ARG A 30 -42.83 19.60 3.03
CA ARG A 30 -43.04 19.98 4.44
C ARG A 30 -41.99 19.32 5.33
N GLU A 31 -41.67 20.01 6.42
CA GLU A 31 -40.71 19.68 7.48
C GLU A 31 -40.55 18.17 7.74
N PHE A 32 -39.41 17.63 7.29
CA PHE A 32 -38.80 16.41 7.79
C PHE A 32 -37.42 16.81 8.34
N ASP A 33 -37.02 16.27 9.50
CA ASP A 33 -35.81 16.67 10.24
C ASP A 33 -34.45 16.33 9.56
N LEU A 34 -34.48 15.84 8.31
CA LEU A 34 -33.31 15.67 7.45
C LEU A 34 -33.58 16.40 6.12
N GLY A 35 -32.59 17.09 5.55
CA GLY A 35 -32.81 17.98 4.41
C GLY A 35 -33.39 17.28 3.17
N PRO A 36 -34.18 17.98 2.30
CA PRO A 36 -34.79 17.42 1.08
C PRO A 36 -33.79 16.80 0.08
N GLU A 37 -32.53 17.23 0.14
CA GLU A 37 -31.44 16.84 -0.77
C GLU A 37 -30.89 15.43 -0.50
N TYR A 38 -30.87 14.99 0.77
CA TYR A 38 -30.40 13.65 1.15
C TYR A 38 -31.43 12.56 0.76
N PHE A 39 -32.72 12.89 0.87
CA PHE A 39 -33.82 11.97 0.58
C PHE A 39 -33.95 11.62 -0.91
N THR A 40 -33.72 12.59 -1.80
CA THR A 40 -33.79 12.36 -3.25
C THR A 40 -32.62 11.54 -3.77
N GLN A 41 -31.45 11.57 -3.13
CA GLN A 41 -30.29 10.76 -3.52
C GLN A 41 -30.51 9.26 -3.33
N LEU A 42 -31.09 8.79 -2.23
CA LEU A 42 -31.14 7.35 -1.89
C LEU A 42 -32.17 6.53 -2.68
N ALA A 43 -33.38 7.07 -2.87
CA ALA A 43 -34.36 6.46 -3.78
C ALA A 43 -33.83 6.43 -5.23
N THR A 44 -33.08 7.46 -5.61
CA THR A 44 -32.39 7.53 -6.91
C THR A 44 -31.25 6.51 -7.01
N VAL A 45 -30.45 6.30 -5.96
CA VAL A 45 -29.38 5.28 -5.94
C VAL A 45 -29.95 3.87 -6.00
N CYS A 46 -31.03 3.58 -5.28
CA CYS A 46 -31.79 2.32 -5.43
C CYS A 46 -32.25 2.15 -6.88
N ALA A 47 -32.94 3.14 -7.46
CA ALA A 47 -33.41 3.10 -8.84
C ALA A 47 -32.26 2.94 -9.86
N GLN A 48 -31.15 3.66 -9.70
CA GLN A 48 -29.95 3.54 -10.55
C GLN A 48 -29.36 2.12 -10.49
N THR A 49 -29.25 1.55 -9.30
CA THR A 49 -28.73 0.18 -9.10
C THR A 49 -29.65 -0.85 -9.76
N VAL A 50 -30.97 -0.70 -9.60
CA VAL A 50 -31.98 -1.53 -10.26
C VAL A 50 -31.86 -1.43 -11.78
N MET A 51 -31.74 -0.22 -12.32
CA MET A 51 -31.64 0.03 -13.75
C MET A 51 -30.34 -0.54 -14.35
N ALA A 52 -29.23 -0.50 -13.61
CA ALA A 52 -27.96 -1.11 -14.01
C ALA A 52 -27.97 -2.65 -13.90
N GLY A 53 -28.68 -3.21 -12.92
CA GLY A 53 -28.74 -4.66 -12.66
C GLY A 53 -29.67 -5.44 -13.59
N ILE A 54 -30.60 -4.77 -14.29
CA ILE A 54 -31.48 -5.40 -15.28
C ILE A 54 -30.73 -5.54 -16.61
N THR A 55 -29.90 -6.57 -16.74
CA THR A 55 -29.26 -6.95 -18.00
C THR A 55 -30.12 -7.94 -18.77
N ILE A 56 -31.29 -7.51 -19.24
CA ILE A 56 -31.99 -8.24 -20.31
C ILE A 56 -31.52 -7.65 -21.64
N PRO A 57 -30.88 -8.42 -22.54
CA PRO A 57 -30.47 -7.90 -23.84
C PRO A 57 -31.69 -7.33 -24.57
N ARG A 58 -31.66 -6.01 -24.86
CA ARG A 58 -32.66 -5.24 -25.64
C ARG A 58 -33.93 -4.76 -24.92
N ILE A 59 -34.00 -4.73 -23.58
CA ILE A 59 -35.13 -4.11 -22.86
C ILE A 59 -34.59 -3.14 -21.81
N ARG A 60 -34.85 -1.84 -21.99
CA ARG A 60 -34.52 -0.80 -20.99
C ARG A 60 -35.72 -0.58 -20.08
N ALA A 61 -35.48 -0.59 -18.77
CA ALA A 61 -36.40 0.04 -17.83
C ALA A 61 -36.28 1.57 -17.97
N ILE A 62 -37.36 2.29 -17.72
CA ILE A 62 -37.43 3.75 -17.73
C ILE A 62 -38.11 4.23 -16.45
N ILE A 63 -37.69 5.40 -15.96
CA ILE A 63 -38.41 6.13 -14.92
C ILE A 63 -39.60 6.80 -15.61
N TYR A 64 -40.81 6.28 -15.37
CA TYR A 64 -42.03 6.76 -16.03
C TYR A 64 -42.54 8.05 -15.39
N SER A 65 -42.54 8.11 -14.06
CA SER A 65 -42.84 9.32 -13.30
C SER A 65 -42.20 9.29 -11.92
N GLY A 66 -41.79 10.46 -11.42
CA GLY A 66 -41.49 10.69 -10.01
C GLY A 66 -42.73 11.19 -9.26
N TYR A 67 -42.55 12.16 -8.36
CA TYR A 67 -43.57 12.86 -7.57
C TYR A 67 -44.94 13.05 -8.28
N LYS A 68 -46.04 12.62 -7.65
CA LYS A 68 -47.44 12.90 -8.06
C LYS A 68 -48.16 13.73 -6.99
N ALA A 69 -48.81 14.83 -7.37
CA ALA A 69 -49.56 15.66 -6.43
C ALA A 69 -50.97 15.10 -6.20
N TYR A 70 -51.58 15.43 -5.06
CA TYR A 70 -52.95 15.01 -4.71
C TYR A 70 -54.00 15.37 -5.78
N GLY A 71 -53.75 16.42 -6.57
CA GLY A 71 -54.63 16.84 -7.68
C GLY A 71 -54.50 16.03 -8.97
N ASP A 72 -53.51 15.13 -9.07
CA ASP A 72 -53.24 14.32 -10.26
C ASP A 72 -53.92 12.93 -10.21
N LEU A 73 -54.67 12.63 -9.15
CA LEU A 73 -55.28 11.32 -8.88
C LEU A 73 -56.81 11.42 -8.83
N ASP A 74 -57.51 10.85 -9.81
CA ASP A 74 -58.98 10.71 -9.79
C ASP A 74 -59.45 9.48 -10.61
N PRO A 75 -60.32 8.57 -10.09
CA PRO A 75 -60.88 8.47 -8.74
C PRO A 75 -60.06 7.56 -7.79
N MET A 76 -59.95 8.00 -6.53
CA MET A 76 -59.04 7.43 -5.53
C MET A 76 -59.45 6.06 -5.00
N THR A 77 -58.70 5.03 -5.39
CA THR A 77 -58.62 3.76 -4.67
C THR A 77 -57.70 3.88 -3.44
N ALA A 78 -57.69 2.87 -2.56
CA ALA A 78 -56.73 2.81 -1.45
C ALA A 78 -55.27 2.82 -1.94
N THR A 79 -55.01 2.30 -3.15
CA THR A 79 -53.70 2.34 -3.80
C THR A 79 -53.31 3.76 -4.20
N ASP A 80 -54.25 4.54 -4.75
CA ASP A 80 -53.98 5.93 -5.15
C ASP A 80 -53.67 6.81 -3.93
N GLN A 81 -54.30 6.53 -2.78
CA GLN A 81 -53.96 7.21 -1.52
C GLN A 81 -52.55 6.87 -1.05
N ALA A 82 -52.09 5.61 -1.18
CA ALA A 82 -50.74 5.20 -0.82
C ALA A 82 -49.67 5.79 -1.77
N ILE A 83 -49.97 5.87 -3.07
CA ILE A 83 -49.10 6.53 -4.07
C ILE A 83 -49.01 8.04 -3.79
N CYS A 84 -50.12 8.67 -3.38
CA CYS A 84 -50.12 10.09 -3.01
C CYS A 84 -49.36 10.37 -1.71
N ALA A 85 -49.49 9.48 -0.71
CA ALA A 85 -48.82 9.62 0.59
C ALA A 85 -47.30 9.49 0.49
N SER A 86 -46.81 8.83 -0.57
CA SER A 86 -45.39 8.64 -0.90
C SER A 86 -44.84 9.67 -1.90
N ALA A 87 -45.57 10.75 -2.15
CA ALA A 87 -45.16 11.81 -3.06
C ALA A 87 -43.87 12.49 -2.59
N GLY A 88 -42.76 12.22 -3.32
CA GLY A 88 -41.42 12.73 -3.03
C GLY A 88 -40.47 11.70 -2.43
N THR A 89 -40.97 10.51 -2.08
CA THR A 89 -40.17 9.38 -1.57
C THR A 89 -40.23 8.15 -2.47
N GLY A 90 -40.88 8.24 -3.64
CA GLY A 90 -41.09 7.13 -4.56
C GLY A 90 -40.85 7.45 -6.04
N VAL A 91 -40.70 6.37 -6.80
CA VAL A 91 -40.45 6.35 -8.25
C VAL A 91 -41.28 5.26 -8.91
N GLU A 92 -41.84 5.57 -10.08
CA GLU A 92 -42.54 4.59 -10.91
C GLU A 92 -41.62 4.10 -12.04
N LEU A 93 -41.38 2.79 -12.06
CA LEU A 93 -40.50 2.10 -13.00
C LEU A 93 -41.32 1.29 -14.00
N MET A 94 -40.98 1.37 -15.28
CA MET A 94 -41.67 0.64 -16.35
C MET A 94 -40.67 0.10 -17.38
N PHE A 95 -40.98 -1.02 -18.03
CA PHE A 95 -40.22 -1.50 -19.20
C PHE A 95 -40.81 -0.99 -20.50
N GLU A 96 -39.97 -0.73 -21.51
CA GLU A 96 -40.45 -0.53 -22.89
C GLU A 96 -41.24 -1.74 -23.44
N LYS A 97 -41.04 -2.95 -22.87
CA LYS A 97 -41.78 -4.18 -23.20
C LYS A 97 -42.14 -4.99 -21.94
N THR A 98 -43.37 -4.80 -21.44
CA THR A 98 -44.27 -5.62 -20.57
C THR A 98 -43.77 -6.61 -19.49
N VAL A 99 -42.47 -6.83 -19.21
CA VAL A 99 -42.03 -7.84 -18.20
C VAL A 99 -41.88 -7.23 -16.79
N ILE A 100 -42.98 -6.70 -16.23
CA ILE A 100 -43.01 -5.92 -14.97
C ILE A 100 -42.43 -6.69 -13.77
N ILE A 101 -42.63 -8.00 -13.72
CA ILE A 101 -42.13 -8.86 -12.65
C ILE A 101 -40.61 -8.78 -12.50
N GLY A 102 -39.86 -8.63 -13.61
CA GLY A 102 -38.41 -8.49 -13.57
C GLY A 102 -37.93 -7.19 -12.91
N ILE A 103 -38.72 -6.11 -13.00
CA ILE A 103 -38.43 -4.85 -12.28
C ILE A 103 -38.64 -5.07 -10.79
N ALA A 104 -39.78 -5.65 -10.40
CA ALA A 104 -40.08 -5.91 -8.99
C ALA A 104 -39.02 -6.82 -8.36
N GLU A 105 -38.57 -7.86 -9.06
CA GLU A 105 -37.47 -8.73 -8.61
C GLU A 105 -36.18 -7.95 -8.40
N ALA A 106 -35.78 -7.09 -9.35
CA ALA A 106 -34.57 -6.30 -9.21
C ALA A 106 -34.66 -5.30 -8.05
N VAL A 107 -35.81 -4.65 -7.85
CA VAL A 107 -36.02 -3.73 -6.72
C VAL A 107 -35.88 -4.46 -5.40
N LEU A 108 -36.55 -5.60 -5.26
CA LEU A 108 -36.51 -6.43 -4.06
C LEU A 108 -35.12 -7.01 -3.79
N ARG A 109 -34.30 -7.14 -4.83
CA ARG A 109 -32.92 -7.58 -4.72
C ARG A 109 -31.99 -6.52 -4.14
N TYR A 110 -32.15 -5.25 -4.54
CA TYR A 110 -31.13 -4.21 -4.31
C TYR A 110 -31.52 -3.13 -3.29
N CYS A 111 -32.81 -2.92 -3.05
CA CYS A 111 -33.29 -1.78 -2.28
C CYS A 111 -33.60 -2.03 -0.79
N PRO A 112 -34.05 -3.23 -0.34
CA PRO A 112 -34.39 -3.45 1.07
C PRO A 112 -33.25 -3.14 2.05
N ALA A 113 -32.06 -3.71 1.84
CA ALA A 113 -30.89 -3.46 2.70
C ALA A 113 -30.49 -1.97 2.71
N LYS A 114 -30.59 -1.27 1.57
CA LYS A 114 -30.28 0.16 1.49
C LYS A 114 -31.25 1.03 2.29
N PHE A 115 -32.54 0.68 2.31
CA PHE A 115 -33.55 1.45 3.05
C PHE A 115 -33.49 1.16 4.55
N GLU A 116 -33.14 -0.07 4.92
CA GLU A 116 -32.89 -0.44 6.32
C GLU A 116 -31.78 0.40 6.96
N ARG A 117 -30.67 0.65 6.23
CA ARG A 117 -29.54 1.49 6.70
C ARG A 117 -29.94 2.89 7.15
N ILE A 118 -31.01 3.44 6.59
CA ILE A 118 -31.53 4.78 6.94
C ILE A 118 -32.79 4.69 7.80
N GLN A 119 -33.09 3.53 8.35
CA GLN A 119 -34.26 3.25 9.19
C GLN A 119 -35.58 3.62 8.49
N ARG A 120 -35.70 3.25 7.22
CA ARG A 120 -36.92 3.43 6.41
C ARG A 120 -37.40 2.09 5.88
N ASN A 121 -38.70 1.90 5.81
CA ASN A 121 -39.26 0.68 5.26
C ASN A 121 -39.47 0.81 3.74
N ILE A 122 -39.41 -0.33 3.06
CA ILE A 122 -39.65 -0.40 1.62
C ILE A 122 -41.14 -0.55 1.33
N GLY A 123 -41.61 0.26 0.39
CA GLY A 123 -42.94 0.15 -0.21
C GLY A 123 -42.83 -0.22 -1.69
N ILE A 124 -43.54 -1.26 -2.10
CA ILE A 124 -43.67 -1.67 -3.50
C ILE A 124 -45.14 -1.90 -3.83
N ILE A 125 -45.57 -1.25 -4.92
CA ILE A 125 -46.89 -1.43 -5.51
C ILE A 125 -46.69 -1.95 -6.93
N MET A 126 -47.13 -3.18 -7.18
CA MET A 126 -47.08 -3.77 -8.52
C MET A 126 -48.34 -3.39 -9.29
N GLN A 127 -48.17 -2.60 -10.35
CA GLN A 127 -49.25 -2.15 -11.20
C GLN A 127 -49.35 -2.98 -12.49
N ALA A 128 -50.44 -2.81 -13.25
CA ALA A 128 -50.67 -3.54 -14.50
C ALA A 128 -49.58 -3.33 -15.57
N THR A 129 -48.89 -2.17 -15.56
CA THR A 129 -47.86 -1.79 -16.54
C THR A 129 -46.54 -1.34 -15.92
N SER A 130 -46.47 -1.17 -14.60
CA SER A 130 -45.36 -0.51 -13.90
C SER A 130 -45.16 -1.04 -12.48
N VAL A 131 -44.03 -0.70 -11.86
CA VAL A 131 -43.72 -0.96 -10.45
C VAL A 131 -43.46 0.37 -9.77
N HIS A 132 -44.27 0.72 -8.78
CA HIS A 132 -44.04 1.89 -7.96
C HIS A 132 -43.27 1.50 -6.69
N VAL A 133 -42.09 2.07 -6.53
CA VAL A 133 -41.18 1.82 -5.39
C VAL A 133 -41.10 3.09 -4.57
N HIS A 134 -41.28 3.01 -3.26
CA HIS A 134 -41.19 4.16 -2.38
C HIS A 134 -40.57 3.80 -1.03
N MET A 135 -40.02 4.81 -0.36
CA MET A 135 -39.74 4.73 1.07
C MET A 135 -41.00 5.14 1.82
N THR A 136 -41.42 4.33 2.78
CA THR A 136 -42.48 4.72 3.71
C THR A 136 -41.89 5.56 4.86
N GLY A 137 -42.75 6.25 5.61
CA GLY A 137 -42.31 7.03 6.76
C GLY A 137 -41.64 6.15 7.84
N PRO A 138 -40.96 6.77 8.81
CA PRO A 138 -40.43 6.06 9.98
C PRO A 138 -41.49 5.16 10.62
N ASP A 139 -42.69 5.70 10.86
CA ASP A 139 -43.76 5.03 11.60
C ASP A 139 -44.59 4.03 10.76
N ASP A 140 -44.35 3.96 9.45
CA ASP A 140 -45.14 3.15 8.52
C ASP A 140 -44.53 1.76 8.32
N LEU A 141 -45.37 0.71 8.37
CA LEU A 141 -44.95 -0.66 8.05
C LEU A 141 -44.53 -0.80 6.57
N PRO A 142 -43.69 -1.80 6.22
CA PRO A 142 -43.42 -2.16 4.83
C PRO A 142 -44.74 -2.39 4.06
N SER A 143 -44.84 -1.82 2.86
CA SER A 143 -46.07 -1.84 2.07
C SER A 143 -45.85 -2.67 0.81
N PHE A 144 -46.56 -3.81 0.70
CA PHE A 144 -46.49 -4.69 -0.48
C PHE A 144 -47.88 -4.89 -1.05
N LEU A 145 -48.18 -4.18 -2.13
CA LEU A 145 -49.52 -4.12 -2.74
C LEU A 145 -49.48 -4.52 -4.21
N VAL A 146 -50.61 -5.05 -4.67
CA VAL A 146 -50.86 -5.35 -6.09
C VAL A 146 -52.10 -4.58 -6.52
N ASP A 147 -51.99 -3.86 -7.63
CA ASP A 147 -53.08 -3.08 -8.20
C ASP A 147 -53.16 -3.26 -9.71
N GLY A 148 -54.24 -3.88 -10.19
CA GLY A 148 -54.43 -4.15 -11.63
C GLY A 148 -53.53 -5.25 -12.24
N TYR A 149 -52.46 -5.72 -11.56
CA TYR A 149 -51.69 -6.87 -12.00
C TYR A 149 -52.35 -8.20 -11.58
N THR A 150 -52.85 -8.98 -12.54
CA THR A 150 -53.78 -10.09 -12.26
C THR A 150 -53.11 -11.41 -11.86
N SER A 151 -51.79 -11.55 -12.00
CA SER A 151 -51.10 -12.83 -11.74
C SER A 151 -50.81 -13.09 -10.25
N PHE A 152 -51.01 -12.10 -9.38
CA PHE A 152 -50.87 -12.24 -7.94
C PHE A 152 -52.09 -11.69 -7.20
N SER A 153 -52.47 -12.36 -6.11
CA SER A 153 -53.23 -11.70 -5.03
C SER A 153 -52.26 -10.95 -4.11
N THR A 154 -52.73 -9.96 -3.35
CA THR A 154 -51.89 -9.23 -2.39
C THR A 154 -51.17 -10.17 -1.40
N ALA A 155 -51.85 -11.19 -0.89
CA ALA A 155 -51.25 -12.17 0.03
C ALA A 155 -50.17 -13.03 -0.65
N THR A 156 -50.42 -13.47 -1.89
CA THR A 156 -49.43 -14.23 -2.67
C THR A 156 -48.23 -13.36 -3.04
N PHE A 157 -48.46 -12.08 -3.33
CA PHE A 157 -47.40 -11.12 -3.62
C PHE A 157 -46.54 -10.85 -2.39
N GLN A 158 -47.13 -10.67 -1.21
CA GLN A 158 -46.38 -10.51 0.04
C GLN A 158 -45.44 -11.70 0.30
N SER A 159 -45.93 -12.93 0.16
CA SER A 159 -45.09 -14.11 0.31
C SER A 159 -43.97 -14.17 -0.75
N TRP A 160 -44.29 -13.84 -2.00
CA TRP A 160 -43.31 -13.82 -3.08
C TRP A 160 -42.23 -12.75 -2.85
N VAL A 161 -42.63 -11.57 -2.35
CA VAL A 161 -41.74 -10.46 -2.01
C VAL A 161 -40.69 -10.92 -1.01
N LEU A 162 -41.10 -11.52 0.10
CA LEU A 162 -40.17 -11.98 1.15
C LEU A 162 -39.14 -12.97 0.59
N THR A 163 -39.57 -13.92 -0.24
CA THR A 163 -38.65 -14.85 -0.92
C THR A 163 -37.65 -14.15 -1.84
N LYS A 164 -38.04 -13.05 -2.50
CA LYS A 164 -37.13 -12.29 -3.37
C LYS A 164 -36.18 -11.39 -2.60
N ILE A 165 -36.58 -10.89 -1.44
CA ILE A 165 -35.69 -10.17 -0.52
C ILE A 165 -34.58 -11.13 -0.05
N ASP A 166 -34.92 -12.33 0.42
CA ASP A 166 -33.92 -13.32 0.84
C ASP A 166 -32.94 -13.67 -0.30
N ALA A 167 -33.46 -13.94 -1.50
CA ALA A 167 -32.61 -14.19 -2.67
C ALA A 167 -31.71 -13.00 -3.06
N GLY A 168 -32.09 -11.78 -2.66
CA GLY A 168 -31.27 -10.60 -2.84
C GLY A 168 -30.20 -10.41 -1.78
N LEU A 169 -30.49 -10.80 -0.54
CA LEU A 169 -29.50 -10.85 0.54
C LEU A 169 -28.42 -11.92 0.27
N ASP A 170 -28.76 -12.96 -0.49
CA ASP A 170 -27.81 -13.98 -0.98
C ASP A 170 -26.97 -13.51 -2.18
N TYR A 171 -27.22 -12.31 -2.71
CA TYR A 171 -26.53 -11.85 -3.92
C TYR A 171 -25.03 -11.63 -3.66
N GLY A 172 -24.20 -12.38 -4.41
CA GLY A 172 -22.74 -12.34 -4.26
C GLY A 172 -22.19 -13.31 -3.23
N LEU A 173 -23.06 -13.97 -2.45
CA LEU A 173 -22.69 -15.05 -1.55
C LEU A 173 -22.86 -16.41 -2.26
N SER A 174 -21.97 -17.35 -1.95
CA SER A 174 -22.05 -18.73 -2.43
C SER A 174 -21.72 -19.68 -1.27
N TYR A 175 -22.12 -20.94 -1.39
CA TYR A 175 -21.74 -21.92 -0.38
C TYR A 175 -20.21 -22.08 -0.37
N LEU A 176 -19.62 -22.16 0.82
CA LEU A 176 -18.18 -22.23 0.99
C LEU A 176 -17.70 -23.68 1.02
N GLY A 177 -16.51 -23.94 0.50
CA GLY A 177 -15.87 -25.25 0.52
C GLY A 177 -15.33 -25.59 1.92
N CYS A 178 -16.14 -26.16 2.79
CA CYS A 178 -15.78 -26.36 4.19
C CYS A 178 -14.99 -27.64 4.48
N SER A 179 -14.40 -28.32 3.48
CA SER A 179 -13.79 -29.65 3.66
C SER A 179 -12.69 -29.68 4.73
N ASN A 180 -11.86 -28.64 4.78
CA ASN A 180 -10.64 -28.58 5.60
C ASN A 180 -10.88 -28.14 7.06
N ILE A 181 -12.13 -27.83 7.42
CA ILE A 181 -12.47 -27.36 8.76
C ILE A 181 -12.88 -28.54 9.64
N ASN A 182 -12.30 -28.59 10.84
CA ASN A 182 -12.57 -29.62 11.83
C ASN A 182 -13.98 -29.46 12.44
N THR A 183 -14.63 -30.58 12.75
CA THR A 183 -15.89 -30.56 13.50
C THR A 183 -15.65 -30.32 14.98
N LEU A 184 -16.48 -29.49 15.62
CA LEU A 184 -16.49 -29.33 17.07
C LEU A 184 -17.43 -30.34 17.73
N SER A 185 -16.89 -31.19 18.62
CA SER A 185 -17.71 -32.02 19.51
C SER A 185 -18.41 -31.18 20.57
N THR A 186 -19.35 -31.78 21.30
CA THR A 186 -20.03 -31.12 22.42
C THR A 186 -19.02 -30.60 23.44
N ASN A 187 -19.24 -29.38 23.92
CA ASN A 187 -18.40 -28.58 24.81
C ASN A 187 -17.02 -28.19 24.24
N GLN A 188 -16.78 -28.38 22.95
CA GLN A 188 -15.57 -27.85 22.30
C GLN A 188 -15.79 -26.44 21.76
N VAL A 189 -14.68 -25.70 21.72
CA VAL A 189 -14.61 -24.31 21.27
C VAL A 189 -13.65 -24.17 20.09
N TYR A 190 -13.96 -23.21 19.22
CA TYR A 190 -13.07 -22.67 18.21
C TYR A 190 -12.79 -21.20 18.52
N PRO A 191 -11.53 -20.74 18.41
CA PRO A 191 -10.32 -21.54 18.22
C PRO A 191 -10.08 -22.48 19.41
N THR A 192 -9.37 -23.58 19.15
CA THR A 192 -9.08 -24.57 20.21
C THR A 192 -8.20 -23.94 21.28
N GLY A 193 -8.58 -24.08 22.55
CA GLY A 193 -7.85 -23.52 23.69
C GLY A 193 -8.30 -22.12 24.12
N ALA A 194 -9.29 -21.51 23.44
CA ALA A 194 -9.87 -20.24 23.85
C ALA A 194 -10.46 -20.31 25.27
N ALA A 195 -10.08 -19.36 26.14
CA ALA A 195 -10.52 -19.30 27.53
C ALA A 195 -11.98 -18.82 27.67
N SER A 196 -12.39 -17.85 26.85
CA SER A 196 -13.74 -17.28 26.80
C SER A 196 -14.02 -16.74 25.39
N PRO A 197 -15.28 -16.43 25.03
CA PRO A 197 -15.57 -15.76 23.76
C PRO A 197 -14.94 -14.36 23.68
N GLU A 198 -14.89 -13.60 24.78
CA GLU A 198 -14.28 -12.26 24.84
C GLU A 198 -12.75 -12.30 24.63
N ALA A 199 -12.08 -13.37 25.04
CA ALA A 199 -10.65 -13.55 24.78
C ALA A 199 -10.31 -13.68 23.28
N VAL A 200 -11.30 -13.98 22.43
CA VAL A 200 -11.12 -14.18 20.98
C VAL A 200 -11.79 -13.08 20.16
N ALA A 201 -13.03 -12.76 20.52
CA ALA A 201 -13.82 -11.72 19.88
C ALA A 201 -13.36 -10.32 20.32
N GLY A 202 -12.67 -10.19 21.45
CA GLY A 202 -12.37 -8.90 22.09
C GLY A 202 -13.37 -8.59 23.20
N ASP A 203 -12.98 -7.69 24.11
CA ASP A 203 -13.77 -7.37 25.30
C ASP A 203 -15.12 -6.72 24.95
N VAL A 204 -16.01 -6.68 25.94
CA VAL A 204 -17.27 -5.93 25.85
C VAL A 204 -17.00 -4.51 26.36
N ASP A 205 -17.39 -3.50 25.58
CA ASP A 205 -17.42 -2.11 25.99
C ASP A 205 -18.58 -1.86 26.96
N GLU A 206 -19.74 -1.50 26.41
CA GLU A 206 -20.94 -1.15 27.14
C GLU A 206 -22.16 -1.68 26.40
N ALA A 207 -23.26 -1.86 27.14
CA ALA A 207 -24.48 -2.34 26.54
C ALA A 207 -25.06 -1.27 25.59
N ILE A 208 -25.27 -1.63 24.32
CA ILE A 208 -26.00 -0.80 23.38
C ILE A 208 -27.47 -0.78 23.83
N THR A 209 -28.08 0.41 23.88
CA THR A 209 -29.48 0.60 24.26
C THR A 209 -30.22 1.39 23.20
N ARG A 210 -31.53 1.19 23.10
CA ARG A 210 -32.38 1.95 22.16
C ARG A 210 -32.38 3.46 22.41
N ASP A 211 -32.08 3.89 23.63
CA ASP A 211 -32.02 5.31 24.01
C ASP A 211 -30.75 6.01 23.49
N ASN A 212 -29.69 5.26 23.19
CA ASN A 212 -28.47 5.79 22.57
C ASN A 212 -28.51 5.55 21.06
N ALA A 213 -29.17 6.47 20.34
CA ALA A 213 -29.39 6.35 18.90
C ALA A 213 -28.08 6.16 18.11
N THR A 214 -26.98 6.82 18.49
CA THR A 214 -25.70 6.73 17.77
C THR A 214 -25.16 5.30 17.76
N ASP A 215 -25.05 4.67 18.93
CA ASP A 215 -24.54 3.30 19.04
C ASP A 215 -25.58 2.28 18.56
N PHE A 216 -26.87 2.52 18.80
CA PHE A 216 -27.94 1.64 18.33
C PHE A 216 -28.00 1.56 16.80
N ASN A 217 -27.74 2.66 16.11
CA ASN A 217 -27.70 2.71 14.64
C ASN A 217 -26.53 1.93 14.02
N THR A 218 -25.58 1.43 14.84
CA THR A 218 -24.53 0.52 14.36
C THR A 218 -25.01 -0.93 14.22
N LEU A 219 -26.15 -1.28 14.82
CA LEU A 219 -26.79 -2.58 14.67
C LEU A 219 -27.61 -2.63 13.38
N VAL A 220 -27.66 -3.81 12.78
CA VAL A 220 -28.48 -4.12 11.61
C VAL A 220 -29.51 -5.18 11.97
N GLN A 221 -30.64 -5.17 11.27
CA GLN A 221 -31.66 -6.21 11.37
C GLN A 221 -31.37 -7.35 10.41
N PHE A 222 -31.27 -8.57 10.94
CA PHE A 222 -31.21 -9.78 10.16
C PHE A 222 -32.55 -10.02 9.44
N LEU A 223 -32.58 -9.70 8.14
CA LEU A 223 -33.79 -9.57 7.34
C LEU A 223 -34.39 -10.90 6.85
N ARG A 224 -33.66 -12.02 6.90
CA ARG A 224 -34.13 -13.30 6.33
C ARG A 224 -35.43 -13.78 6.97
N HIS A 225 -36.36 -14.25 6.13
CA HIS A 225 -37.63 -14.83 6.57
C HIS A 225 -37.62 -16.36 6.64
N ASP A 226 -36.68 -17.03 5.95
CA ASP A 226 -36.52 -18.48 5.97
C ASP A 226 -35.80 -19.03 7.23
N VAL A 227 -35.29 -18.14 8.08
CA VAL A 227 -34.70 -18.45 9.40
C VAL A 227 -35.73 -18.29 10.51
N GLU A 228 -35.86 -19.32 11.36
CA GLU A 228 -36.78 -19.28 12.50
C GLU A 228 -36.20 -18.39 13.61
N ILE A 229 -36.92 -17.34 14.02
CA ILE A 229 -36.53 -16.50 15.17
C ILE A 229 -37.35 -16.92 16.39
N GLN A 230 -36.67 -17.28 17.48
CA GLN A 230 -37.30 -17.42 18.78
C GLN A 230 -37.66 -16.01 19.29
N ASN A 231 -38.91 -15.83 19.72
CA ASN A 231 -39.43 -14.53 20.18
C ASN A 231 -40.07 -14.67 21.56
N ASP A 232 -39.28 -15.13 22.54
CA ASP A 232 -39.68 -15.21 23.95
C ASP A 232 -39.84 -13.81 24.57
N GLU A 233 -39.35 -12.81 23.85
CA GLU A 233 -39.29 -11.38 24.14
C GLU A 233 -40.64 -10.66 24.08
N ARG A 234 -41.72 -11.33 23.66
CA ARG A 234 -43.04 -10.72 23.41
C ARG A 234 -43.76 -10.17 24.66
N THR A 235 -43.23 -10.37 25.86
CA THR A 235 -43.90 -9.95 27.10
C THR A 235 -43.67 -8.45 27.38
N ALA A 236 -44.68 -7.75 27.93
CA ALA A 236 -44.60 -6.30 28.25
C ALA A 236 -43.44 -5.92 29.21
N SER A 237 -42.78 -6.91 29.81
CA SER A 237 -41.57 -6.75 30.63
C SER A 237 -40.27 -6.61 29.83
N TRP A 238 -40.25 -6.93 28.53
CA TRP A 238 -39.00 -7.08 27.76
C TRP A 238 -38.59 -5.87 26.93
N CYS A 239 -39.53 -5.06 26.41
CA CYS A 239 -39.22 -4.04 25.39
C CYS A 239 -38.71 -2.68 25.91
N GLY A 240 -37.93 -2.66 26.99
CA GLY A 240 -37.20 -1.47 27.47
C GLY A 240 -38.04 -0.29 27.99
N THR A 241 -39.22 -0.02 27.43
CA THR A 241 -40.11 1.08 27.82
C THR A 241 -41.35 0.54 28.53
N VAL A 242 -41.63 1.04 29.74
CA VAL A 242 -42.87 0.72 30.48
C VAL A 242 -44.08 1.19 29.65
N GLY A 243 -44.90 0.25 29.16
CA GLY A 243 -46.20 0.55 28.53
C GLY A 243 -46.29 0.30 27.01
N THR A 244 -45.20 -0.05 26.35
CA THR A 244 -45.19 -0.49 24.93
C THR A 244 -45.23 -2.02 24.83
N SER A 245 -46.07 -2.54 23.93
CA SER A 245 -46.14 -3.98 23.66
C SER A 245 -45.09 -4.39 22.64
N CYS A 246 -44.32 -5.42 22.97
CA CYS A 246 -43.35 -6.01 22.05
C CYS A 246 -43.99 -6.53 20.77
N VAL A 247 -43.29 -6.31 19.65
CA VAL A 247 -43.73 -6.67 18.31
C VAL A 247 -43.43 -8.15 18.01
N ASP A 248 -44.35 -8.84 17.31
CA ASP A 248 -44.15 -10.24 16.89
C ASP A 248 -43.49 -10.29 15.50
N CYS A 249 -42.19 -10.55 15.47
CA CYS A 249 -41.38 -10.61 14.24
C CYS A 249 -40.95 -12.03 13.85
N ARG A 250 -41.64 -13.06 14.37
CA ARG A 250 -41.33 -14.47 14.04
C ARG A 250 -41.48 -14.76 12.55
N ALA A 251 -42.47 -14.13 11.90
CA ALA A 251 -42.77 -14.34 10.49
C ALA A 251 -41.94 -13.45 9.55
N SER A 252 -41.65 -12.20 9.95
CA SER A 252 -40.87 -11.24 9.16
C SER A 252 -40.45 -10.05 10.03
N ILE A 253 -39.63 -9.16 9.47
CA ILE A 253 -39.49 -7.80 10.01
C ILE A 253 -40.85 -7.11 10.05
N VAL A 254 -41.05 -6.25 11.05
CA VAL A 254 -42.28 -5.47 11.19
C VAL A 254 -42.04 -4.01 10.83
N GLY A 255 -40.91 -3.44 11.24
CA GLY A 255 -40.49 -2.12 10.78
C GLY A 255 -39.06 -1.79 11.19
N ASN A 256 -38.55 -0.70 10.65
CA ASN A 256 -37.19 -0.21 10.88
C ASN A 256 -37.09 0.92 11.94
N GLN A 257 -38.12 1.13 12.76
CA GLN A 257 -38.01 2.00 13.95
C GLN A 257 -37.54 1.22 15.16
N PRO A 258 -36.72 1.81 16.05
CA PRO A 258 -36.23 1.12 17.24
C PRO A 258 -37.33 0.36 17.98
N GLU A 259 -38.50 0.93 18.26
CA GLU A 259 -39.60 0.25 18.96
C GLU A 259 -40.22 -0.95 18.21
N ASN A 260 -40.03 -1.02 16.89
CA ASN A 260 -40.54 -2.09 16.02
C ASN A 260 -39.48 -3.15 15.68
N MET A 261 -38.22 -2.94 16.07
CA MET A 261 -37.12 -3.87 15.82
C MET A 261 -37.02 -4.93 16.93
N CYS A 262 -37.01 -6.20 16.55
CA CYS A 262 -36.85 -7.29 17.49
C CYS A 262 -35.40 -7.51 17.91
N ALA A 263 -35.19 -7.68 19.22
CA ALA A 263 -33.86 -7.93 19.79
C ALA A 263 -33.15 -9.13 19.13
N ASN A 264 -33.83 -10.27 18.94
CA ASN A 264 -33.21 -11.44 18.32
C ASN A 264 -32.95 -11.32 16.80
N ARG A 265 -33.40 -10.24 16.15
CA ARG A 265 -33.00 -9.91 14.77
C ARG A 265 -31.88 -8.88 14.73
N LEU A 266 -31.62 -8.16 15.82
CA LEU A 266 -30.57 -7.16 15.87
C LEU A 266 -29.21 -7.82 16.09
N VAL A 267 -28.26 -7.49 15.23
CA VAL A 267 -26.89 -8.01 15.24
C VAL A 267 -25.93 -6.95 14.72
N SER A 268 -24.63 -7.10 15.00
CA SER A 268 -23.59 -6.30 14.34
C SER A 268 -23.48 -6.70 12.87
N ALA A 269 -22.99 -5.80 12.02
CA ALA A 269 -22.89 -6.06 10.58
C ALA A 269 -22.01 -7.28 10.25
N ARG A 270 -20.95 -7.52 11.03
CA ARG A 270 -20.13 -8.73 10.89
C ARG A 270 -20.92 -9.99 11.22
N LEU A 271 -21.64 -10.00 12.35
CA LEU A 271 -22.46 -11.16 12.73
C LEU A 271 -23.58 -11.41 11.72
N ASN A 272 -24.17 -10.34 11.16
CA ASN A 272 -25.13 -10.43 10.06
C ASN A 272 -24.55 -11.22 8.87
N THR A 273 -23.35 -10.85 8.42
CA THR A 273 -22.64 -11.53 7.32
C THR A 273 -22.39 -13.00 7.64
N VAL A 274 -21.89 -13.30 8.85
CA VAL A 274 -21.65 -14.68 9.31
C VAL A 274 -22.95 -15.50 9.32
N LEU A 275 -24.05 -14.94 9.82
CA LEU A 275 -25.35 -15.63 9.89
C LEU A 275 -25.96 -15.86 8.50
N HIS A 276 -25.83 -14.90 7.58
CA HIS A 276 -26.25 -15.06 6.19
C HIS A 276 -25.48 -16.20 5.52
N GLN A 277 -24.15 -16.19 5.63
CA GLN A 277 -23.30 -17.22 5.05
C GLN A 277 -23.53 -18.59 5.71
N LEU A 278 -23.80 -18.63 7.01
CA LEU A 278 -24.12 -19.85 7.74
C LEU A 278 -25.47 -20.44 7.30
N GLN A 279 -26.48 -19.61 7.02
CA GLN A 279 -27.77 -20.07 6.51
C GLN A 279 -27.60 -20.74 5.14
N ILE A 280 -26.89 -20.09 4.21
CA ILE A 280 -26.60 -20.63 2.87
C ILE A 280 -25.88 -21.98 2.98
N ASN A 281 -24.86 -22.05 3.84
CA ASN A 281 -24.11 -23.28 4.08
C ASN A 281 -24.98 -24.37 4.72
N SER A 282 -25.85 -24.02 5.68
CA SER A 282 -26.77 -24.96 6.32
C SER A 282 -27.77 -25.54 5.32
N GLU A 283 -28.35 -24.71 4.46
CA GLU A 283 -29.27 -25.17 3.41
C GLU A 283 -28.59 -26.11 2.42
N HIS A 284 -27.37 -25.76 1.99
CA HIS A 284 -26.62 -26.57 1.03
C HIS A 284 -26.20 -27.93 1.62
N TYR A 285 -25.56 -27.92 2.79
CA TYR A 285 -24.94 -29.13 3.35
C TYR A 285 -25.87 -29.97 4.23
N LEU A 286 -26.86 -29.35 4.87
CA LEU A 286 -27.78 -30.03 5.78
C LEU A 286 -29.21 -30.09 5.25
N SER A 287 -29.56 -29.26 4.25
CA SER A 287 -30.95 -29.08 3.77
C SER A 287 -31.89 -28.69 4.91
N ARG A 288 -31.43 -27.78 5.78
CA ARG A 288 -32.15 -27.29 6.95
C ARG A 288 -31.92 -25.79 7.13
N SER A 289 -32.96 -25.08 7.54
CA SER A 289 -32.84 -23.68 7.95
C SER A 289 -32.35 -23.54 9.38
N LEU A 290 -31.68 -22.42 9.64
CA LEU A 290 -31.27 -22.01 10.96
C LEU A 290 -32.48 -21.62 11.82
N LYS A 291 -32.26 -21.72 13.12
CA LYS A 291 -33.07 -21.11 14.16
C LYS A 291 -32.18 -20.25 15.05
N ILE A 292 -32.52 -18.98 15.23
CA ILE A 292 -31.84 -18.08 16.16
C ILE A 292 -32.65 -18.03 17.45
N SER A 293 -32.05 -18.51 18.54
CA SER A 293 -32.68 -18.55 19.86
C SER A 293 -32.44 -17.27 20.65
N LYS A 294 -31.28 -16.63 20.44
CA LYS A 294 -30.88 -15.36 21.07
C LYS A 294 -29.87 -14.63 20.18
N ALA A 295 -29.97 -13.32 20.03
CA ALA A 295 -28.94 -12.49 19.39
C ALA A 295 -28.64 -11.24 20.24
N PHE A 296 -29.14 -10.06 19.88
CA PHE A 296 -29.01 -8.88 20.74
C PHE A 296 -29.88 -8.99 22.00
N ASP A 297 -29.33 -8.56 23.14
CA ASP A 297 -30.03 -8.54 24.43
C ASP A 297 -30.04 -7.11 24.98
N GLU A 298 -31.19 -6.67 25.50
CA GLU A 298 -31.41 -5.28 25.91
C GLU A 298 -31.90 -5.17 27.36
N PRO A 299 -31.63 -4.04 28.06
CA PRO A 299 -32.17 -3.78 29.40
C PRO A 299 -33.70 -3.93 29.47
N ARG A 300 -34.20 -4.53 30.56
CA ARG A 300 -35.64 -4.82 30.76
C ARG A 300 -36.16 -4.12 32.01
N ASN A 301 -37.48 -3.97 32.12
CA ASN A 301 -38.09 -3.37 33.29
C ASN A 301 -37.73 -4.13 34.58
N SER A 302 -37.03 -3.46 35.49
CA SER A 302 -36.47 -4.02 36.75
C SER A 302 -35.24 -4.92 36.63
N TYR A 303 -34.62 -5.01 35.44
CA TYR A 303 -33.43 -5.82 35.21
C TYR A 303 -32.43 -5.09 34.29
N THR A 304 -31.33 -4.64 34.89
CA THR A 304 -30.15 -4.18 34.15
C THR A 304 -29.44 -5.40 33.58
N VAL A 305 -29.30 -5.48 32.26
CA VAL A 305 -28.51 -6.53 31.62
C VAL A 305 -27.03 -6.25 31.86
N THR A 306 -26.30 -7.28 32.31
CA THR A 306 -24.84 -7.23 32.41
C THR A 306 -24.25 -7.13 31.01
N PRO A 307 -23.32 -6.19 30.73
CA PRO A 307 -22.65 -6.11 29.45
C PRO A 307 -22.10 -7.48 29.01
N SER A 308 -22.46 -7.90 27.80
CA SER A 308 -21.99 -9.13 27.17
C SER A 308 -21.88 -8.93 25.65
N LEU A 309 -21.29 -9.87 24.93
CA LEU A 309 -21.27 -9.80 23.46
C LEU A 309 -22.69 -9.78 22.85
N HIS A 310 -23.71 -10.28 23.56
CA HIS A 310 -25.11 -10.12 23.15
C HIS A 310 -25.58 -8.66 23.25
N THR A 311 -25.17 -7.89 24.25
CA THR A 311 -25.58 -6.48 24.38
C THR A 311 -24.91 -5.56 23.37
N GLU A 312 -23.95 -6.06 22.59
CA GLU A 312 -23.36 -5.36 21.45
C GLU A 312 -23.82 -5.94 20.10
N GLY A 313 -24.74 -6.91 20.11
CA GLY A 313 -25.17 -7.63 18.91
C GLY A 313 -24.08 -8.47 18.26
N ARG A 314 -22.98 -8.76 18.97
CA ARG A 314 -21.80 -9.49 18.47
C ARG A 314 -21.81 -10.98 18.79
N ALA A 315 -22.87 -11.49 19.42
CA ALA A 315 -23.06 -12.91 19.67
C ALA A 315 -24.48 -13.37 19.36
N ALA A 316 -24.60 -14.63 18.94
CA ALA A 316 -25.87 -15.31 18.73
C ALA A 316 -25.83 -16.76 19.23
N ILE A 317 -26.98 -17.25 19.67
CA ILE A 317 -27.24 -18.66 19.96
C ILE A 317 -28.08 -19.22 18.81
N VAL A 318 -27.52 -20.17 18.08
CA VAL A 318 -28.15 -20.73 16.87
C VAL A 318 -28.30 -22.25 16.96
N THR A 319 -29.35 -22.77 16.32
CA THR A 319 -29.59 -24.20 16.14
C THR A 319 -30.27 -24.43 14.79
N LEU A 320 -30.75 -25.63 14.53
CA LEU A 320 -31.55 -25.93 13.33
C LEU A 320 -33.04 -25.85 13.66
N SER A 321 -33.84 -25.32 12.74
CA SER A 321 -35.31 -25.30 12.86
C SER A 321 -35.87 -26.72 13.06
N THR A 322 -35.31 -27.67 12.29
CA THR A 322 -35.65 -29.10 12.35
C THR A 322 -34.39 -29.98 12.35
N GLY A 323 -34.48 -31.17 12.95
CA GLY A 323 -33.38 -32.15 12.92
C GLY A 323 -32.18 -31.78 13.81
N ARG A 324 -32.44 -31.37 15.06
CA ARG A 324 -31.43 -30.94 16.07
C ARG A 324 -30.62 -32.09 16.69
N TRP A 325 -30.27 -33.08 15.87
CA TRP A 325 -29.47 -34.22 16.31
C TRP A 325 -28.01 -33.80 16.48
N LEU A 326 -27.28 -34.47 17.38
CA LEU A 326 -25.87 -34.17 17.67
C LEU A 326 -24.97 -34.15 16.42
N SER A 327 -25.18 -35.05 15.46
CA SER A 327 -24.40 -35.08 14.20
C SER A 327 -24.59 -33.82 13.35
N ASN A 328 -25.81 -33.30 13.31
CA ASN A 328 -26.13 -32.10 12.54
C ASN A 328 -25.57 -30.87 13.23
N LEU A 329 -25.60 -30.79 14.57
CA LEU A 329 -25.01 -29.69 15.31
C LEU A 329 -23.48 -29.65 15.22
N ARG A 330 -22.82 -30.82 15.21
CA ARG A 330 -21.36 -30.89 14.92
C ARG A 330 -21.03 -30.37 13.52
N THR A 331 -21.88 -30.69 12.55
CA THR A 331 -21.73 -30.20 11.17
C THR A 331 -22.01 -28.70 11.12
N LEU A 332 -23.07 -28.23 11.77
CA LEU A 332 -23.40 -26.81 11.84
C LEU A 332 -22.27 -25.99 12.50
N ALA A 333 -21.63 -26.51 13.54
CA ALA A 333 -20.48 -25.85 14.18
C ALA A 333 -19.31 -25.70 13.21
N LYS A 334 -19.03 -26.74 12.41
CA LYS A 334 -18.05 -26.68 11.32
C LYS A 334 -18.43 -25.64 10.27
N LEU A 335 -19.71 -25.54 9.90
CA LEU A 335 -20.20 -24.55 8.94
C LEU A 335 -20.13 -23.12 9.52
N ALA A 336 -20.33 -22.93 10.82
CA ALA A 336 -20.19 -21.63 11.49
C ALA A 336 -18.76 -21.11 11.40
N ILE A 337 -17.77 -21.95 11.71
CA ILE A 337 -16.35 -21.63 11.53
C ILE A 337 -16.05 -21.31 10.06
N CYS A 338 -16.58 -22.11 9.14
CA CYS A 338 -16.45 -21.89 7.70
C CYS A 338 -17.07 -20.57 7.22
N SER A 339 -18.06 -20.08 7.94
CA SER A 339 -18.76 -18.82 7.65
C SER A 339 -18.07 -17.63 8.33
N HIS A 340 -16.81 -17.78 8.75
CA HIS A 340 -15.98 -16.75 9.38
C HIS A 340 -16.46 -16.28 10.76
N ALA A 341 -17.13 -17.15 11.52
CA ALA A 341 -17.32 -16.92 12.95
C ALA A 341 -15.97 -16.92 13.68
N ASP A 342 -15.64 -15.83 14.38
CA ASP A 342 -14.37 -15.71 15.10
C ASP A 342 -14.31 -16.65 16.32
N TYR A 343 -15.46 -16.88 16.97
CA TYR A 343 -15.61 -17.84 18.05
C TYR A 343 -16.85 -18.72 17.87
N VAL A 344 -16.70 -20.02 18.10
CA VAL A 344 -17.82 -20.99 18.09
C VAL A 344 -17.69 -21.95 19.26
N ARG A 345 -18.75 -22.10 20.05
CA ARG A 345 -18.85 -23.13 21.09
C ARG A 345 -20.07 -24.02 20.81
N ASN A 346 -19.85 -25.33 20.82
CA ASN A 346 -20.92 -26.31 20.63
C ASN A 346 -21.45 -26.78 21.99
N ASP A 347 -22.60 -26.25 22.42
CA ASP A 347 -23.21 -26.56 23.72
C ASP A 347 -24.06 -27.86 23.68
N GLY A 348 -24.09 -28.53 22.52
CA GLY A 348 -24.73 -29.85 22.33
C GLY A 348 -26.19 -29.81 21.90
N TYR A 349 -26.92 -28.73 22.20
CA TYR A 349 -28.29 -28.49 21.73
C TYR A 349 -28.40 -27.27 20.80
N ASP A 350 -27.49 -26.33 20.98
CA ASP A 350 -27.31 -25.09 20.25
C ASP A 350 -25.81 -24.78 20.15
N LEU A 351 -25.50 -23.76 19.35
CA LEU A 351 -24.17 -23.22 19.16
C LEU A 351 -24.16 -21.77 19.65
N PHE A 352 -23.18 -21.43 20.45
CA PHE A 352 -22.84 -20.05 20.73
C PHE A 352 -21.83 -19.58 19.69
N ILE A 353 -22.16 -18.50 18.99
CA ILE A 353 -21.32 -17.87 17.96
C ILE A 353 -21.03 -16.44 18.40
N ALA A 354 -19.79 -16.00 18.27
CA ALA A 354 -19.42 -14.61 18.47
C ALA A 354 -18.43 -14.11 17.41
N VAL A 355 -18.43 -12.80 17.20
CA VAL A 355 -17.59 -12.11 16.21
C VAL A 355 -16.80 -10.95 16.81
N ARG A 356 -15.66 -10.67 16.20
CA ARG A 356 -14.85 -9.47 16.46
C ARG A 356 -15.62 -8.20 16.13
N LYS A 357 -15.20 -7.10 16.75
CA LYS A 357 -15.73 -5.78 16.42
C LYS A 357 -15.22 -5.40 15.02
N GLN A 358 -16.06 -4.73 14.24
CA GLN A 358 -15.75 -4.32 12.87
C GLN A 358 -16.36 -2.93 12.63
N ALA A 359 -15.65 -2.06 11.91
CA ALA A 359 -16.19 -0.82 11.39
C ALA A 359 -16.98 -1.09 10.10
N GLY A 360 -18.18 -0.51 9.99
CA GLY A 360 -18.99 -0.63 8.78
C GLY A 360 -19.48 -2.05 8.47
N GLU A 361 -20.00 -2.25 7.26
CA GLU A 361 -20.61 -3.53 6.85
C GLU A 361 -19.62 -4.51 6.24
N THR A 362 -18.64 -3.99 5.51
CA THR A 362 -17.57 -4.79 4.90
C THR A 362 -16.37 -4.78 5.80
N GLU A 363 -15.74 -5.95 5.94
CA GLU A 363 -14.48 -6.08 6.66
C GLU A 363 -13.39 -5.29 5.93
N GLU A 364 -12.78 -4.34 6.62
CA GLU A 364 -11.63 -3.56 6.15
C GLU A 364 -10.41 -4.03 6.94
N LEU A 365 -9.49 -4.69 6.23
CA LEU A 365 -8.23 -5.22 6.76
C LEU A 365 -7.08 -4.30 6.38
N TYR A 366 -6.12 -4.18 7.29
CA TYR A 366 -4.90 -3.40 7.10
C TYR A 366 -3.69 -4.31 7.26
N ASP A 367 -2.83 -4.32 6.24
CA ASP A 367 -1.70 -5.24 6.14
C ASP A 367 -0.51 -4.80 7.00
N PHE A 368 -0.04 -5.72 7.83
CA PHE A 368 1.27 -5.68 8.50
C PHE A 368 2.14 -6.83 7.97
N PRO A 369 3.47 -6.77 8.15
CA PRO A 369 4.38 -7.81 7.66
C PRO A 369 3.95 -9.25 7.97
N GLU A 370 3.49 -9.52 9.20
CA GLU A 370 3.17 -10.89 9.66
C GLU A 370 1.67 -11.13 9.90
N THR A 371 0.83 -10.09 9.88
CA THR A 371 -0.61 -10.21 10.18
C THR A 371 -1.44 -9.12 9.53
N GLU A 372 -2.75 -9.32 9.48
CA GLU A 372 -3.72 -8.27 9.14
C GLU A 372 -4.47 -7.84 10.40
N LEU A 373 -4.75 -6.54 10.53
CA LEU A 373 -5.61 -6.01 11.59
C LEU A 373 -6.91 -5.46 11.01
N MET A 374 -8.00 -5.64 11.74
CA MET A 374 -9.33 -5.19 11.32
C MET A 374 -9.65 -3.81 11.87
N ARG A 375 -10.14 -2.94 11.01
CA ARG A 375 -10.63 -1.61 11.42
C ARG A 375 -11.87 -1.72 12.30
N VAL A 376 -11.90 -0.92 13.38
CA VAL A 376 -13.02 -0.87 14.34
C VAL A 376 -13.49 0.56 14.61
N LEU A 377 -14.69 0.69 15.18
CA LEU A 377 -15.19 1.93 15.75
C LEU A 377 -15.38 1.77 17.27
N PRO A 378 -14.91 2.74 18.08
CA PRO A 378 -15.21 2.77 19.51
C PRO A 378 -16.69 3.13 19.73
N PRO A 379 -17.27 2.82 20.90
CA PRO A 379 -18.61 3.31 21.25
C PRO A 379 -18.60 4.84 21.35
N ASN A 380 -19.77 5.46 21.16
CA ASN A 380 -19.93 6.92 21.16
C ASN A 380 -19.40 7.55 22.46
N SER A 381 -19.57 6.88 23.60
CA SER A 381 -19.06 7.33 24.90
C SER A 381 -17.53 7.45 24.97
N LYS A 382 -16.78 6.74 24.11
CA LYS A 382 -15.31 6.72 24.09
C LYS A 382 -14.71 7.43 22.87
N LEU A 383 -15.53 8.02 21.99
CA LEU A 383 -15.05 8.72 20.80
C LEU A 383 -14.02 9.79 21.16
N TYR A 384 -14.29 10.61 22.17
CA TYR A 384 -13.40 11.70 22.60
C TYR A 384 -11.95 11.26 22.92
N GLN A 385 -11.72 9.98 23.28
CA GLN A 385 -10.39 9.45 23.60
C GLN A 385 -9.57 9.17 22.33
N THR A 386 -10.23 9.00 21.19
CA THR A 386 -9.64 8.50 19.95
C THR A 386 -9.98 9.35 18.72
N GLU A 387 -10.84 10.36 18.87
CA GLU A 387 -11.31 11.23 17.80
C GLU A 387 -10.21 12.19 17.33
N LEU A 388 -10.12 12.32 16.01
CA LEU A 388 -9.23 13.23 15.31
C LEU A 388 -10.03 14.48 14.91
N VAL A 389 -10.20 15.40 15.85
CA VAL A 389 -11.15 16.54 15.80
C VAL A 389 -10.96 17.47 14.58
N ASP A 390 -9.76 17.51 13.99
CA ASP A 390 -9.41 18.40 12.87
C ASP A 390 -9.29 17.69 11.51
N PHE A 391 -9.66 16.42 11.42
CA PHE A 391 -9.48 15.60 10.22
C PHE A 391 -10.81 15.28 9.53
N ASP A 392 -10.83 15.35 8.20
CA ASP A 392 -11.98 14.94 7.42
C ASP A 392 -12.14 13.40 7.41
N GLU A 393 -13.29 12.92 6.91
CA GLU A 393 -13.58 11.48 6.86
C GLU A 393 -12.56 10.70 6.02
N ALA A 394 -12.06 11.31 4.93
CA ALA A 394 -11.05 10.70 4.07
C ALA A 394 -9.72 10.49 4.81
N THR A 395 -9.26 11.48 5.55
CA THR A 395 -8.01 11.38 6.31
C THR A 395 -8.16 10.44 7.52
N ASN A 396 -9.36 10.37 8.12
CA ASN A 396 -9.65 9.37 9.15
C ASN A 396 -9.55 7.92 8.64
N LEU A 397 -9.76 7.68 7.34
CA LEU A 397 -9.58 6.36 6.73
C LEU A 397 -8.10 5.98 6.58
N GLU A 398 -7.20 6.96 6.44
CA GLU A 398 -5.75 6.71 6.35
C GLU A 398 -5.15 6.24 7.68
N TYR A 399 -5.79 6.60 8.80
CA TYR A 399 -5.36 6.30 10.17
C TYR A 399 -6.41 5.46 10.92
N PRO A 400 -6.62 4.19 10.54
CA PRO A 400 -7.65 3.34 11.12
C PRO A 400 -7.39 3.05 12.60
N LEU A 401 -8.49 2.87 13.35
CA LEU A 401 -8.44 2.36 14.72
C LEU A 401 -8.51 0.83 14.70
N PHE A 402 -7.74 0.21 15.60
CA PHE A 402 -7.71 -1.22 15.85
C PHE A 402 -8.14 -1.52 17.30
N ASP A 403 -8.72 -2.70 17.52
CA ASP A 403 -9.07 -3.18 18.86
C ASP A 403 -7.90 -3.98 19.44
N GLY A 404 -7.24 -3.44 20.46
CA GLY A 404 -6.12 -4.09 21.14
C GLY A 404 -6.51 -5.01 22.30
N SER A 405 -7.80 -5.23 22.59
CA SER A 405 -8.23 -6.09 23.69
C SER A 405 -7.71 -7.53 23.53
N ASN A 406 -6.95 -8.01 24.52
CA ASN A 406 -6.33 -9.35 24.56
C ASN A 406 -5.42 -9.66 23.35
N GLN A 407 -4.86 -8.63 22.70
CA GLN A 407 -4.03 -8.76 21.51
C GLN A 407 -2.58 -8.33 21.72
N ASP A 408 -2.13 -8.17 22.96
CA ASP A 408 -0.78 -7.65 23.24
C ASP A 408 0.34 -8.55 22.67
N ASP A 409 0.09 -9.86 22.53
CA ASP A 409 1.00 -10.86 21.97
C ASP A 409 0.87 -11.04 20.44
N VAL A 410 -0.04 -10.32 19.77
CA VAL A 410 -0.18 -10.39 18.30
C VAL A 410 1.09 -9.86 17.65
N ILE A 411 1.74 -10.70 16.84
CA ILE A 411 2.96 -10.38 16.11
C ILE A 411 2.59 -9.55 14.89
N LEU A 412 3.11 -8.33 14.82
CA LEU A 412 2.98 -7.44 13.67
C LEU A 412 4.14 -7.62 12.69
N ASP A 413 5.31 -7.99 13.20
CA ASP A 413 6.56 -8.21 12.47
C ASP A 413 7.56 -8.99 13.37
N ASP A 414 8.70 -9.44 12.85
CA ASP A 414 9.66 -10.36 13.50
C ASP A 414 9.99 -10.03 14.97
N TYR A 415 10.03 -8.74 15.32
CA TYR A 415 10.36 -8.26 16.66
C TYR A 415 9.24 -7.44 17.32
N ALA A 416 8.17 -7.18 16.59
CA ALA A 416 7.13 -6.22 16.97
C ALA A 416 5.84 -6.95 17.35
N THR A 417 5.40 -6.78 18.60
CA THR A 417 4.05 -7.19 19.03
C THR A 417 3.16 -5.96 19.25
N LEU A 418 1.85 -6.11 19.04
CA LEU A 418 0.89 -5.01 19.19
C LEU A 418 0.97 -4.34 20.57
N GLY A 419 1.20 -5.14 21.63
CA GLY A 419 1.31 -4.65 23.00
C GLY A 419 2.45 -3.66 23.22
N LYS A 420 3.54 -3.71 22.42
CA LYS A 420 4.63 -2.72 22.50
C LYS A 420 4.21 -1.32 22.06
N PHE A 421 3.22 -1.22 21.18
CA PHE A 421 2.79 0.05 20.57
C PHE A 421 1.49 0.60 21.15
N LYS A 422 0.79 -0.23 21.93
CA LYS A 422 -0.47 0.10 22.57
C LYS A 422 -0.23 0.84 23.88
N SER A 423 -1.02 1.88 24.14
CA SER A 423 -1.05 2.48 25.48
C SER A 423 -1.64 1.49 26.49
N PRO A 424 -1.03 1.32 27.70
CA PRO A 424 -1.58 0.47 28.75
C PRO A 424 -2.99 0.83 29.20
N SER A 425 -3.40 2.09 29.02
CA SER A 425 -4.72 2.58 29.45
C SER A 425 -5.77 2.50 28.34
N SER A 426 -5.35 2.28 27.10
CA SER A 426 -6.25 2.31 25.94
C SER A 426 -6.49 0.93 25.36
N ARG A 427 -7.77 0.61 25.16
CA ARG A 427 -8.19 -0.54 24.36
C ARG A 427 -7.94 -0.31 22.86
N TYR A 428 -8.32 0.87 22.39
CA TYR A 428 -8.27 1.22 20.97
C TYR A 428 -6.97 1.92 20.65
N LEU A 429 -6.34 1.56 19.54
CA LEU A 429 -5.08 2.17 19.12
C LEU A 429 -5.00 2.39 17.63
N ARG A 430 -4.08 3.27 17.24
CA ARG A 430 -3.60 3.40 15.86
C ARG A 430 -2.14 3.00 15.81
N VAL A 431 -1.75 2.32 14.74
CA VAL A 431 -0.35 1.99 14.50
C VAL A 431 -0.10 1.84 13.01
N SER A 432 0.97 2.46 12.52
CA SER A 432 1.34 2.40 11.11
C SER A 432 2.31 1.24 10.83
N PRO A 433 2.13 0.50 9.72
CA PRO A 433 3.10 -0.50 9.27
C PRO A 433 4.52 0.04 9.10
N MET A 434 4.67 1.33 8.77
CA MET A 434 5.98 1.97 8.62
C MET A 434 6.71 2.08 9.96
N ILE A 435 5.98 2.37 11.04
CA ILE A 435 6.54 2.43 12.40
C ILE A 435 6.98 1.04 12.85
N ILE A 436 6.18 0.03 12.55
CA ILE A 436 6.52 -1.38 12.83
C ILE A 436 7.81 -1.79 12.11
N LYS A 437 7.90 -1.57 10.79
CA LYS A 437 9.09 -1.89 9.99
C LYS A 437 10.34 -1.15 10.49
N CYS A 438 10.21 0.13 10.82
CA CYS A 438 11.31 0.93 11.39
C CYS A 438 11.80 0.35 12.73
N TYR A 439 10.89 -0.05 13.63
CA TYR A 439 11.26 -0.69 14.89
C TYR A 439 11.96 -2.04 14.68
N SER A 440 11.40 -2.90 13.82
CA SER A 440 11.99 -4.21 13.53
C SER A 440 13.38 -4.08 12.92
N ALA A 441 13.60 -3.14 12.00
CA ALA A 441 14.92 -2.88 11.41
C ALA A 441 15.95 -2.42 12.46
N LEU A 442 15.53 -1.64 13.46
CA LEU A 442 16.38 -1.23 14.57
C LEU A 442 16.72 -2.40 15.49
N GLN A 443 15.74 -3.21 15.87
CA GLN A 443 15.95 -4.36 16.74
C GLN A 443 16.82 -5.44 16.05
N SER A 444 16.59 -5.69 14.77
CA SER A 444 17.37 -6.63 13.93
C SER A 444 18.86 -6.32 13.99
N TYR A 445 19.23 -5.04 13.85
CA TYR A 445 20.63 -4.60 13.92
C TYR A 445 21.30 -5.01 15.25
N TYR A 446 20.61 -4.82 16.37
CA TYR A 446 21.16 -5.17 17.69
C TYR A 446 21.20 -6.68 17.93
N VAL A 447 20.27 -7.45 17.38
CA VAL A 447 20.32 -8.92 17.41
C VAL A 447 21.51 -9.45 16.61
N GLU A 448 21.77 -8.90 15.41
CA GLU A 448 22.98 -9.24 14.66
C GLU A 448 24.26 -8.84 15.39
N TRP A 449 24.24 -7.69 16.05
CA TRP A 449 25.37 -7.21 16.83
C TRP A 449 25.66 -8.11 18.04
N GLU A 450 24.62 -8.62 18.71
CA GLU A 450 24.73 -9.62 19.77
C GLU A 450 25.39 -10.90 19.24
N ASN A 451 24.95 -11.40 18.08
CA ASN A 451 25.55 -12.59 17.46
C ASN A 451 27.05 -12.42 17.17
N ARG A 452 27.51 -11.19 16.89
CA ARG A 452 28.92 -10.88 16.60
C ARG A 452 29.75 -10.65 17.86
N THR A 453 29.19 -10.01 18.88
CA THR A 453 29.95 -9.50 20.05
C THR A 453 29.68 -10.26 21.34
N GLY A 454 28.60 -11.04 21.41
CA GLY A 454 28.13 -11.73 22.63
C GLY A 454 27.48 -10.81 23.66
N HIS A 455 27.21 -9.55 23.32
CA HIS A 455 26.55 -8.58 24.17
C HIS A 455 25.12 -8.34 23.69
N SER A 456 24.12 -8.53 24.57
CA SER A 456 22.72 -8.29 24.23
C SER A 456 22.32 -6.85 24.48
N ILE A 457 21.75 -6.18 23.47
CA ILE A 457 21.15 -4.85 23.54
C ILE A 457 19.73 -4.96 22.99
N GLU A 458 18.75 -4.49 23.75
CA GLU A 458 17.35 -4.43 23.33
C GLU A 458 16.92 -2.97 23.13
N VAL A 459 16.22 -2.71 22.03
CA VAL A 459 15.53 -1.45 21.78
C VAL A 459 14.14 -1.54 22.40
N THR A 460 13.93 -0.73 23.44
CA THR A 460 12.65 -0.67 24.15
C THR A 460 11.77 0.40 23.54
N VAL A 461 10.52 0.06 23.23
CA VAL A 461 9.47 1.06 22.97
C VAL A 461 8.94 1.54 24.31
N GLU A 462 9.29 2.76 24.69
CA GLU A 462 8.84 3.37 25.93
C GLU A 462 7.37 3.83 25.80
N ARG A 463 7.06 4.45 24.66
CA ARG A 463 5.72 4.94 24.30
C ARG A 463 5.57 4.93 22.79
N ALA A 464 4.35 4.75 22.28
CA ALA A 464 4.05 4.90 20.85
C ALA A 464 2.70 5.58 20.65
N PHE A 465 1.62 4.81 20.48
CA PHE A 465 0.28 5.37 20.41
C PHE A 465 -0.13 5.97 21.75
N LEU A 466 -0.73 7.17 21.69
CA LEU A 466 -1.36 7.83 22.84
C LEU A 466 -2.77 8.26 22.47
N THR A 467 -3.69 8.13 23.42
CA THR A 467 -5.00 8.80 23.32
C THR A 467 -4.83 10.32 23.36
N THR A 468 -5.85 11.05 22.90
CA THR A 468 -5.84 12.53 22.93
C THR A 468 -5.63 13.04 24.37
N GLU A 469 -6.29 12.42 25.34
CA GLU A 469 -6.16 12.76 26.76
C GLU A 469 -4.74 12.50 27.30
N GLU A 470 -4.16 11.34 26.98
CA GLU A 470 -2.79 11.03 27.41
C GLU A 470 -1.76 11.97 26.79
N ARG A 471 -1.90 12.29 25.51
CA ARG A 471 -1.05 13.28 24.83
C ARG A 471 -1.14 14.63 25.56
N ASP A 472 -2.34 15.10 25.85
CA ASP A 472 -2.56 16.41 26.48
C ASP A 472 -1.94 16.49 27.88
N ILE A 473 -1.96 15.39 28.62
CA ILE A 473 -1.33 15.27 29.94
C ILE A 473 0.21 15.20 29.82
N LEU A 474 0.72 14.43 28.86
CA LEU A 474 2.15 14.05 28.83
C LEU A 474 3.03 14.99 28.01
N ILE A 475 2.48 15.62 26.97
CA ILE A 475 3.25 16.35 25.95
C ILE A 475 2.82 17.82 25.85
N GLY A 476 1.57 18.13 26.24
CA GLY A 476 0.99 19.48 26.19
C GLY A 476 0.32 19.79 24.84
N VAL A 477 -0.78 20.54 24.90
CA VAL A 477 -1.73 20.72 23.78
C VAL A 477 -1.16 21.57 22.61
N ASP A 478 -0.21 22.46 22.89
CA ASP A 478 0.24 23.49 21.95
C ASP A 478 1.52 23.14 21.17
N ASP A 479 2.02 21.91 21.29
CA ASP A 479 3.24 21.50 20.59
C ASP A 479 2.93 20.71 19.31
N PRO A 480 2.88 21.35 18.13
CA PRO A 480 2.55 20.70 16.86
C PRO A 480 3.57 19.62 16.46
N ARG A 481 4.68 19.46 17.20
CA ARG A 481 5.66 18.39 16.96
C ARG A 481 5.17 17.00 17.34
N TYR A 482 4.05 16.86 18.07
CA TYR A 482 3.61 15.59 18.65
C TYR A 482 2.11 15.29 18.44
N LEU A 483 1.59 15.59 17.24
CA LEU A 483 0.28 15.06 16.82
C LEU A 483 0.38 13.57 16.40
N SER A 484 1.57 13.17 15.92
CA SER A 484 1.89 11.83 15.42
C SER A 484 1.58 10.65 16.37
N PRO A 485 1.68 10.76 17.71
CA PRO A 485 1.30 9.68 18.63
C PRO A 485 -0.19 9.31 18.54
N VAL A 486 -1.07 10.30 18.36
CA VAL A 486 -2.52 10.07 18.25
C VAL A 486 -2.88 9.45 16.90
N LEU A 487 -2.03 9.67 15.88
CA LEU A 487 -2.14 9.08 14.54
C LEU A 487 -1.50 7.69 14.44
N GLY A 488 -0.79 7.22 15.48
CA GLY A 488 -0.05 5.95 15.42
C GLY A 488 1.20 6.01 14.53
N LEU A 489 1.74 7.21 14.32
CA LEU A 489 2.88 7.50 13.44
C LEU A 489 4.19 7.77 14.21
N SER A 490 4.25 7.46 15.50
CA SER A 490 5.44 7.76 16.31
C SER A 490 5.73 6.73 17.38
N MET A 491 6.99 6.73 17.83
CA MET A 491 7.45 5.97 18.98
C MET A 491 8.61 6.68 19.70
N GLU A 492 8.67 6.47 21.01
CA GLU A 492 9.78 6.81 21.88
C GLU A 492 10.59 5.56 22.18
N LEU A 493 11.89 5.62 21.92
CA LEU A 493 12.79 4.49 21.99
C LEU A 493 13.91 4.73 22.99
N SER A 494 14.24 3.70 23.75
CA SER A 494 15.41 3.67 24.64
C SER A 494 16.23 2.39 24.40
N LEU A 495 17.43 2.34 25.00
CA LEU A 495 18.25 1.14 25.02
C LEU A 495 18.20 0.50 26.40
N ASN A 496 17.82 -0.78 26.45
CA ASN A 496 17.99 -1.59 27.64
C ASN A 496 19.42 -2.14 27.68
N LEU A 497 20.25 -1.55 28.55
CA LEU A 497 21.66 -1.88 28.72
C LEU A 497 21.95 -2.72 29.97
N SER A 498 20.92 -3.32 30.57
CA SER A 498 21.01 -4.00 31.87
C SER A 498 22.03 -5.15 31.92
N LEU A 499 22.36 -5.75 30.77
CA LEU A 499 23.29 -6.88 30.64
C LEU A 499 24.69 -6.48 30.18
N VAL A 500 24.97 -5.18 29.99
CA VAL A 500 26.25 -4.69 29.46
C VAL A 500 26.98 -3.86 30.53
N THR A 501 28.07 -4.39 31.07
CA THR A 501 28.90 -3.72 32.09
C THR A 501 29.68 -2.54 31.47
N GLY A 502 29.56 -1.34 32.04
CA GLY A 502 30.23 -0.12 31.53
C GLY A 502 29.56 0.51 30.29
N ALA A 503 28.31 0.16 30.01
CA ALA A 503 27.61 0.49 28.76
C ALA A 503 27.18 1.95 28.57
N ALA A 504 26.81 2.66 29.64
CA ALA A 504 26.21 4.00 29.53
C ALA A 504 27.13 5.03 28.85
N SER A 505 28.45 4.86 28.97
CA SER A 505 29.46 5.69 28.27
C SER A 505 29.79 5.20 26.86
N SER A 506 29.53 3.92 26.57
CA SER A 506 29.92 3.25 25.33
C SER A 506 28.81 3.26 24.27
N TYR A 507 27.55 3.38 24.70
CA TYR A 507 26.36 3.42 23.84
C TYR A 507 25.49 4.63 24.16
N PRO A 508 25.93 5.86 23.81
CA PRO A 508 25.11 7.05 24.03
C PRO A 508 23.86 7.01 23.13
N LEU A 509 22.76 7.62 23.57
CA LEU A 509 21.52 7.76 22.81
C LEU A 509 21.73 8.40 21.43
N THR A 510 22.79 9.20 21.28
CA THR A 510 23.19 9.76 19.98
C THR A 510 23.56 8.68 18.96
N SER A 511 23.98 7.48 19.39
CA SER A 511 24.23 6.34 18.51
C SER A 511 22.91 5.70 18.04
N LEU A 512 21.95 5.53 18.96
CA LEU A 512 20.61 5.06 18.60
C LEU A 512 19.92 6.06 17.66
N ALA A 513 20.07 7.36 17.90
CA ALA A 513 19.55 8.41 17.02
C ALA A 513 20.12 8.34 15.59
N LYS A 514 21.43 8.08 15.45
CA LYS A 514 22.06 7.87 14.14
C LYS A 514 21.52 6.63 13.45
N LEU A 515 21.42 5.51 14.18
CA LEU A 515 20.89 4.27 13.64
C LEU A 515 19.42 4.41 13.22
N ALA A 516 18.60 5.12 14.01
CA ALA A 516 17.21 5.44 13.67
C ALA A 516 17.11 6.18 12.35
N ILE A 517 18.00 7.14 12.06
CA ILE A 517 18.02 7.82 10.75
C ILE A 517 18.32 6.84 9.62
N ILE A 518 19.33 5.99 9.82
CA ILE A 518 19.80 5.03 8.81
C ILE A 518 18.73 3.98 8.50
N LYS A 519 18.05 3.46 9.52
CA LYS A 519 17.07 2.38 9.38
C LYS A 519 15.66 2.87 9.10
N CYS A 520 15.21 3.95 9.75
CA CYS A 520 13.84 4.42 9.62
C CYS A 520 13.65 5.47 8.53
N GLY A 521 14.69 6.24 8.20
CA GLY A 521 14.64 7.23 7.12
C GLY A 521 14.17 6.63 5.79
N PRO A 522 14.79 5.53 5.29
CA PRO A 522 14.38 4.87 4.06
C PRO A 522 12.96 4.30 4.15
N VAL A 523 12.63 3.61 5.25
CA VAL A 523 11.30 3.02 5.48
C VAL A 523 10.20 4.09 5.41
N PHE A 524 10.47 5.28 5.96
CA PHE A 524 9.50 6.37 5.92
C PHE A 524 9.36 6.97 4.52
N GLN A 525 10.48 7.15 3.82
CA GLN A 525 10.50 7.72 2.47
C GLN A 525 9.80 6.81 1.45
N GLU A 526 9.99 5.50 1.54
CA GLU A 526 9.28 4.52 0.70
C GLU A 526 7.77 4.59 0.87
N GLY A 527 7.29 4.88 2.09
CA GLY A 527 5.88 5.14 2.36
C GLY A 527 5.44 6.59 2.14
N GLY A 528 6.25 7.42 1.45
CA GLY A 528 5.89 8.78 1.06
C GLY A 528 6.01 9.84 2.16
N MET A 529 6.64 9.53 3.30
CA MET A 529 6.82 10.44 4.42
C MET A 529 8.30 10.72 4.71
N ALA A 530 8.59 11.86 5.33
CA ALA A 530 9.88 12.15 5.93
C ALA A 530 9.91 11.74 7.41
N MET A 531 11.07 11.93 8.06
CA MET A 531 11.30 11.54 9.45
C MET A 531 11.37 12.75 10.40
N GLY A 532 10.76 12.66 11.57
CA GLY A 532 11.09 13.49 12.71
C GLY A 532 11.96 12.75 13.73
N LEU A 533 12.95 13.45 14.30
CA LEU A 533 13.86 12.91 15.30
C LEU A 533 14.03 13.88 16.48
N GLY A 534 13.56 13.47 17.65
CA GLY A 534 13.78 14.14 18.92
C GLY A 534 14.84 13.43 19.77
N ILE A 535 15.74 14.16 20.43
CA ILE A 535 16.76 13.56 21.31
C ILE A 535 16.65 14.12 22.72
N TYR A 536 16.37 13.24 23.68
CA TYR A 536 16.17 13.57 25.09
C TYR A 536 17.25 12.93 25.95
N SER A 537 17.19 13.16 27.27
CA SER A 537 18.21 12.69 28.21
C SER A 537 18.28 11.16 28.32
N ASN A 538 17.16 10.46 28.12
CA ASN A 538 17.00 9.03 28.35
C ASN A 538 16.33 8.26 27.20
N MET A 539 15.85 8.94 26.17
CA MET A 539 15.17 8.34 25.02
C MET A 539 15.37 9.17 23.75
N ILE A 540 15.05 8.57 22.61
CA ILE A 540 14.86 9.28 21.35
C ILE A 540 13.38 9.20 20.94
N TYR A 541 12.90 10.21 20.24
CA TYR A 541 11.56 10.23 19.65
C TYR A 541 11.71 10.11 18.13
N VAL A 542 10.96 9.20 17.52
CA VAL A 542 10.96 8.95 16.08
C VAL A 542 9.51 8.99 15.58
N ASP A 543 9.25 9.75 14.52
CA ASP A 543 7.94 9.76 13.87
C ASP A 543 8.02 9.96 12.35
N ALA A 544 6.96 9.54 11.67
CA ALA A 544 6.74 9.81 10.25
C ALA A 544 5.93 11.11 10.07
N ARG A 545 6.36 11.98 9.16
CA ARG A 545 5.80 13.34 8.94
C ARG A 545 6.16 13.89 7.56
N ASP A 546 5.57 15.00 7.14
CA ASP A 546 5.80 15.56 5.79
C ASP A 546 7.23 16.05 5.52
N THR A 547 7.93 16.55 6.54
CA THR A 547 9.26 17.17 6.38
C THR A 547 10.26 16.67 7.41
N PHE A 548 11.50 16.47 6.99
CA PHE A 548 12.56 16.06 7.90
C PHE A 548 12.81 17.14 8.95
N ARG A 549 12.74 16.77 10.24
CA ARG A 549 12.95 17.71 11.35
C ARG A 549 13.69 17.05 12.50
N VAL A 550 14.65 17.77 13.06
CA VAL A 550 15.45 17.31 14.20
C VAL A 550 15.35 18.33 15.33
N TRP A 551 15.15 17.85 16.55
CA TRP A 551 15.18 18.70 17.74
C TRP A 551 15.92 18.00 18.89
N ASN A 552 16.70 18.77 19.63
CA ASN A 552 17.45 18.28 20.77
C ASN A 552 17.19 19.17 22.01
N PRO A 553 16.02 19.01 22.66
CA PRO A 553 15.63 19.82 23.81
C PRO A 553 16.51 19.58 25.03
N SER A 554 17.17 18.42 25.11
CA SER A 554 18.06 18.08 26.22
C SER A 554 19.45 18.69 26.12
N GLY A 555 19.83 19.23 24.96
CA GLY A 555 21.21 19.64 24.69
C GLY A 555 22.19 18.47 24.74
N ALA A 556 21.70 17.23 24.61
CA ALA A 556 22.52 16.03 24.57
C ALA A 556 23.21 15.93 23.20
N TYR A 557 24.20 16.78 22.96
CA TYR A 557 25.18 16.57 21.89
C TYR A 557 26.35 15.79 22.48
N SER A 558 26.94 14.85 21.73
CA SER A 558 28.17 14.24 22.19
C SER A 558 29.26 15.31 22.29
N ASN A 559 30.24 15.12 23.18
CA ASN A 559 31.45 15.97 23.25
C ASN A 559 32.21 16.04 21.90
N SER A 560 31.82 15.24 20.91
CA SER A 560 32.37 15.18 19.57
C SER A 560 31.93 16.32 18.65
N TYR A 561 30.90 17.11 19.00
CA TYR A 561 30.40 18.20 18.16
C TYR A 561 30.56 19.56 18.85
N SER A 562 31.04 20.55 18.10
CA SER A 562 31.39 21.88 18.60
C SER A 562 30.19 22.82 18.83
N SER A 563 29.00 22.48 18.32
CA SER A 563 27.76 23.25 18.50
C SER A 563 26.51 22.45 18.11
N VAL A 564 25.32 22.91 18.54
CA VAL A 564 24.01 22.37 18.13
C VAL A 564 23.84 22.46 16.60
N THR A 565 24.28 23.56 15.99
CA THR A 565 24.25 23.75 14.54
C THR A 565 25.09 22.71 13.81
N ALA A 566 26.30 22.41 14.33
CA ALA A 566 27.16 21.38 13.75
C ALA A 566 26.53 19.98 13.85
N TYR A 567 25.90 19.66 14.98
CA TYR A 567 25.19 18.40 15.16
C TYR A 567 23.97 18.28 14.23
N ASN A 568 23.11 19.31 14.17
CA ASN A 568 21.94 19.31 13.29
C ASN A 568 22.33 19.22 11.81
N SER A 569 23.41 19.90 11.41
CA SER A 569 23.95 19.81 10.04
C SER A 569 24.43 18.39 9.73
N TYR A 570 25.13 17.75 10.68
CA TYR A 570 25.56 16.36 10.54
C TYR A 570 24.37 15.41 10.42
N ILE A 571 23.37 15.54 11.29
CA ILE A 571 22.17 14.69 11.26
C ILE A 571 21.36 14.90 9.98
N THR A 572 21.23 16.13 9.50
CA THR A 572 20.54 16.41 8.22
C THR A 572 21.29 15.80 7.04
N SER A 573 22.62 15.89 7.05
CA SER A 573 23.47 15.25 6.04
C SER A 573 23.36 13.73 6.11
N LEU A 574 23.22 13.16 7.31
CA LEU A 574 23.02 11.73 7.54
C LEU A 574 21.62 11.26 7.14
N TYR A 575 20.58 12.08 7.30
CA TYR A 575 19.26 11.72 6.82
C TYR A 575 19.18 11.74 5.30
N SER A 576 19.69 12.82 4.69
CA SER A 576 19.91 12.85 3.24
C SER A 576 20.72 11.62 2.82
N ALA A 577 21.64 11.17 3.68
CA ALA A 577 22.39 9.95 3.43
C ALA A 577 21.65 8.64 3.40
N ALA A 578 20.81 8.43 4.39
CA ALA A 578 20.04 7.22 4.48
C ALA A 578 19.01 7.15 3.34
N THR A 579 18.46 8.30 2.95
CA THR A 579 17.33 8.41 2.01
C THR A 579 17.74 8.61 0.55
N GLU A 580 18.99 8.99 0.30
CA GLU A 580 19.57 8.94 -1.03
C GLU A 580 20.01 7.49 -1.30
N HIS A 581 19.63 6.92 -2.43
CA HIS A 581 20.14 5.61 -2.87
C HIS A 581 21.64 5.72 -3.18
N ARG A 582 22.53 5.53 -2.19
CA ARG A 582 23.98 5.78 -2.33
C ARG A 582 24.77 4.57 -2.84
N MET A 583 25.92 4.80 -3.46
CA MET A 583 27.03 3.81 -3.51
C MET A 583 28.21 4.27 -2.63
N VAL A 584 29.14 3.36 -2.40
CA VAL A 584 30.37 3.56 -1.61
C VAL A 584 31.54 3.40 -2.57
N ASP A 585 32.59 4.18 -2.43
CA ASP A 585 33.84 3.95 -3.16
C ASP A 585 34.47 2.61 -2.70
N PRO A 586 34.58 1.59 -3.57
CA PRO A 586 35.12 0.28 -3.20
C PRO A 586 36.60 0.33 -2.81
N ASP A 587 37.35 1.35 -3.27
CA ASP A 587 38.76 1.51 -2.89
C ASP A 587 38.92 2.14 -1.49
N TYR A 588 37.88 2.77 -0.94
CA TYR A 588 37.93 3.50 0.34
C TYR A 588 36.64 3.40 1.18
N PRO A 589 36.24 2.19 1.60
CA PRO A 589 34.93 1.98 2.24
C PRO A 589 34.74 2.76 3.54
N VAL A 590 35.79 2.91 4.36
CA VAL A 590 35.72 3.70 5.60
C VAL A 590 35.48 5.19 5.31
N GLN A 591 36.11 5.76 4.27
CA GLN A 591 35.88 7.17 3.91
C GLN A 591 34.58 7.40 3.16
N ALA A 592 34.11 6.43 2.36
CA ALA A 592 32.83 6.53 1.68
C ALA A 592 31.63 6.27 2.61
N CYS A 593 31.83 5.49 3.69
CA CYS A 593 30.92 5.41 4.84
C CYS A 593 30.92 6.73 5.68
N ASP A 594 32.09 7.38 5.88
CA ASP A 594 32.24 8.54 6.79
C ASP A 594 32.12 9.94 6.12
N LYS A 595 32.38 10.07 4.82
CA LYS A 595 32.35 11.34 4.07
C LYS A 595 31.31 11.30 2.97
N ALA A 596 30.55 12.38 2.88
CA ALA A 596 29.49 12.63 1.92
C ALA A 596 30.00 12.83 0.48
N ALA A 597 30.59 11.80 -0.13
CA ALA A 597 30.76 11.77 -1.58
C ALA A 597 29.97 10.59 -2.16
N PRO A 598 28.62 10.64 -2.11
CA PRO A 598 27.80 9.63 -2.71
C PRO A 598 27.91 9.71 -4.24
N PRO A 599 28.05 8.60 -4.96
CA PRO A 599 27.61 8.51 -6.33
C PRO A 599 26.10 8.68 -6.37
N SER A 600 25.67 9.48 -7.34
CA SER A 600 24.28 9.82 -7.56
C SER A 600 23.92 9.50 -9.00
N LEU A 601 22.63 9.44 -9.30
CA LEU A 601 22.21 9.65 -10.68
C LEU A 601 22.79 10.98 -11.20
N GLN A 602 22.87 11.12 -12.52
CA GLN A 602 23.29 12.37 -13.15
C GLN A 602 22.51 13.53 -12.52
N SER A 603 23.24 14.47 -11.91
CA SER A 603 22.66 15.56 -11.16
C SER A 603 23.50 16.82 -11.36
N PRO A 604 22.87 18.01 -11.48
CA PRO A 604 23.59 19.28 -11.54
C PRO A 604 24.39 19.60 -10.27
N THR A 605 24.10 18.92 -9.16
CA THR A 605 24.76 19.13 -7.86
C THR A 605 25.79 18.04 -7.54
N PHE A 606 25.99 17.07 -8.44
CA PHE A 606 27.02 16.04 -8.25
C PHE A 606 28.40 16.69 -8.12
N SER A 607 29.27 16.15 -7.28
CA SER A 607 30.65 16.59 -7.19
C SER A 607 31.52 15.46 -6.64
N HIS A 608 32.33 14.89 -7.52
CA HIS A 608 33.40 13.99 -7.15
C HIS A 608 34.65 14.82 -6.83
N THR A 609 35.27 14.54 -5.68
CA THR A 609 36.58 15.09 -5.31
C THR A 609 37.44 13.98 -4.72
N HIS A 610 38.60 13.73 -5.31
CA HIS A 610 39.53 12.75 -4.76
C HIS A 610 40.33 13.35 -3.59
N ALA A 611 40.65 12.54 -2.57
CA ALA A 611 41.34 13.03 -1.39
C ALA A 611 42.83 13.30 -1.66
N LEU A 612 43.32 14.49 -1.29
CA LEU A 612 44.70 14.96 -1.48
C LEU A 612 45.80 14.08 -0.83
N TYR A 613 45.46 13.13 0.05
CA TYR A 613 46.42 12.28 0.79
C TYR A 613 46.58 10.87 0.21
N ALA A 614 46.02 10.58 -0.97
CA ALA A 614 46.05 9.26 -1.61
C ALA A 614 47.38 8.90 -2.31
N ASP A 615 48.53 9.38 -1.81
CA ASP A 615 49.85 9.24 -2.45
C ASP A 615 50.64 8.01 -1.93
N HIS A 616 49.94 6.90 -1.66
CA HIS A 616 50.59 5.65 -1.24
C HIS A 616 50.42 4.54 -2.27
N SER A 617 51.51 4.35 -3.02
CA SER A 617 51.78 3.31 -4.01
C SER A 617 51.10 1.97 -3.70
N ARG A 618 50.26 1.48 -4.63
CA ARG A 618 50.03 0.03 -4.77
C ARG A 618 51.31 -0.59 -5.32
N SER A 619 52.36 -0.74 -4.50
CA SER A 619 53.56 -1.46 -4.92
C SER A 619 53.28 -2.96 -4.90
N ASN A 620 52.96 -3.53 -6.06
CA ASN A 620 53.09 -4.97 -6.29
C ASN A 620 53.60 -5.21 -7.71
N GLY A 621 54.92 -5.39 -7.84
CA GLY A 621 55.52 -6.28 -8.84
C GLY A 621 55.75 -5.77 -10.28
N ALA A 622 57.01 -5.43 -10.55
CA ALA A 622 57.79 -5.70 -11.78
C ALA A 622 57.50 -4.97 -13.12
N ASN A 623 56.44 -4.17 -13.28
CA ASN A 623 56.31 -3.25 -14.42
C ASN A 623 55.91 -1.85 -13.92
N GLU A 624 56.89 -1.10 -13.43
CA GLU A 624 56.70 0.22 -12.82
C GLU A 624 56.36 1.26 -13.91
N CYS A 625 55.06 1.59 -14.04
CA CYS A 625 54.62 2.71 -14.86
C CYS A 625 54.89 4.00 -14.07
N SER A 626 55.66 4.94 -14.63
CA SER A 626 55.89 6.24 -13.99
C SER A 626 54.87 7.26 -14.52
N PRO A 627 54.00 7.84 -13.66
CA PRO A 627 52.99 8.80 -14.10
C PRO A 627 53.63 10.03 -14.75
N ALA A 628 53.42 10.21 -16.05
CA ALA A 628 53.94 11.35 -16.82
C ALA A 628 52.88 11.92 -17.76
N TYR A 629 52.86 13.25 -17.90
CA TYR A 629 51.92 13.98 -18.76
C TYR A 629 52.56 14.52 -20.05
N ASN A 630 53.88 14.44 -20.17
CA ASN A 630 54.68 15.07 -21.24
C ASN A 630 55.48 14.06 -22.08
N THR A 631 55.00 12.81 -22.20
CA THR A 631 55.65 11.79 -23.02
C THR A 631 55.58 12.13 -24.51
N ALA A 632 56.41 11.47 -25.32
CA ALA A 632 56.41 11.65 -26.77
C ALA A 632 55.01 11.41 -27.37
N TYR A 633 54.28 10.42 -26.85
CA TYR A 633 52.90 10.16 -27.21
C TYR A 633 51.96 11.32 -26.84
N CYS A 634 52.03 11.81 -25.59
CA CYS A 634 51.20 12.91 -25.13
C CYS A 634 51.39 14.20 -25.95
N VAL A 635 52.63 14.49 -26.35
CA VAL A 635 52.97 15.65 -27.18
C VAL A 635 52.41 15.50 -28.59
N ARG A 636 52.58 14.33 -29.24
CA ARG A 636 52.09 14.09 -30.61
C ARG A 636 50.57 14.01 -30.69
N SER A 637 49.91 13.44 -29.69
CA SER A 637 48.44 13.30 -29.64
C SER A 637 47.71 14.59 -29.24
N ALA A 638 48.41 15.61 -28.72
CA ALA A 638 47.79 16.81 -28.14
C ALA A 638 46.79 17.51 -29.09
N THR A 639 47.16 17.69 -30.36
CA THR A 639 46.28 18.34 -31.35
C THR A 639 45.01 17.51 -31.62
N ALA A 640 45.16 16.19 -31.73
CA ALA A 640 44.03 15.29 -31.95
C ALA A 640 43.09 15.23 -30.73
N ARG A 641 43.64 15.18 -29.51
CA ARG A 641 42.87 15.25 -28.25
C ARG A 641 42.10 16.56 -28.15
N ARG A 642 42.73 17.69 -28.52
CA ARG A 642 42.06 18.99 -28.49
C ARG A 642 40.91 19.09 -29.50
N ALA A 643 41.07 18.55 -30.70
CA ALA A 643 39.99 18.53 -31.69
C ALA A 643 38.77 17.71 -31.21
N LYS A 644 39.01 16.59 -30.51
CA LYS A 644 37.93 15.80 -29.91
C LYS A 644 37.24 16.50 -28.75
N PHE A 645 37.98 17.23 -27.93
CA PHE A 645 37.42 18.11 -26.90
C PHE A 645 36.48 19.16 -27.51
N GLU A 646 36.93 19.89 -28.54
CA GLU A 646 36.13 20.94 -29.17
C GLU A 646 34.84 20.39 -29.78
N TYR A 647 34.91 19.21 -30.41
CA TYR A 647 33.75 18.51 -30.93
C TYR A 647 32.74 18.14 -29.82
N LEU A 648 33.18 17.44 -28.77
CA LEU A 648 32.28 17.04 -27.68
C LEU A 648 31.68 18.23 -26.94
N TRP A 649 32.46 19.30 -26.77
CA TRP A 649 31.97 20.51 -26.13
C TRP A 649 30.86 21.18 -26.95
N LEU A 650 31.02 21.21 -28.27
CA LEU A 650 29.99 21.73 -29.18
C LEU A 650 28.72 20.87 -29.15
N GLU A 651 28.85 19.54 -29.13
CA GLU A 651 27.69 18.63 -29.00
C GLU A 651 26.98 18.78 -27.64
N THR A 652 27.75 18.91 -26.55
CA THR A 652 27.20 19.09 -25.19
C THR A 652 26.38 20.39 -25.07
N GLN A 653 26.84 21.46 -25.73
CA GLN A 653 26.17 22.77 -25.73
C GLN A 653 24.84 22.81 -26.47
N LYS A 654 24.52 21.80 -27.30
CA LYS A 654 23.24 21.73 -28.00
C LYS A 654 22.07 21.49 -27.03
N MET A 655 22.34 20.99 -25.83
CA MET A 655 21.37 20.79 -24.76
C MET A 655 21.54 21.80 -23.64
N TYR A 656 20.49 21.98 -22.83
CA TYR A 656 20.55 22.83 -21.65
C TYR A 656 21.48 22.20 -20.59
N ILE A 657 22.64 22.81 -20.36
CA ILE A 657 23.58 22.40 -19.31
C ILE A 657 23.03 22.89 -17.97
N TYR A 658 22.68 21.95 -17.09
CA TYR A 658 22.08 22.27 -15.80
C TYR A 658 23.11 22.72 -14.75
N HIS A 659 24.39 22.36 -14.93
CA HIS A 659 25.51 22.76 -14.07
C HIS A 659 26.22 24.03 -14.58
N ASN A 660 27.18 24.55 -13.83
CA ASN A 660 27.98 25.69 -14.30
C ASN A 660 28.72 25.33 -15.60
N ARG A 661 28.51 26.15 -16.64
CA ARG A 661 29.08 25.92 -17.97
C ARG A 661 30.61 25.86 -17.96
N ASN A 662 31.28 26.71 -17.18
CA ASN A 662 32.74 26.72 -17.14
C ASN A 662 33.29 25.50 -16.39
N GLU A 663 32.65 25.10 -15.30
CA GLU A 663 33.04 23.89 -14.54
C GLU A 663 32.84 22.63 -15.38
N THR A 664 31.73 22.56 -16.11
CA THR A 664 31.46 21.46 -17.06
C THR A 664 32.49 21.40 -18.19
N MET A 665 32.88 22.56 -18.74
CA MET A 665 33.91 22.64 -19.76
C MET A 665 35.28 22.17 -19.24
N ASN A 666 35.64 22.59 -18.03
CA ASN A 666 36.90 22.22 -17.40
C ASN A 666 36.95 20.72 -17.09
N ALA A 667 35.85 20.14 -16.60
CA ALA A 667 35.73 18.70 -16.38
C ALA A 667 35.87 17.91 -17.69
N LEU A 668 35.27 18.39 -18.79
CA LEU A 668 35.46 17.76 -20.11
C LEU A 668 36.93 17.83 -20.57
N ASP A 669 37.59 18.99 -20.42
CA ASP A 669 38.99 19.17 -20.83
C ASP A 669 39.92 18.30 -19.98
N GLY A 670 39.70 18.24 -18.66
CA GLY A 670 40.41 17.35 -17.75
C GLY A 670 40.19 15.87 -18.05
N CYS A 671 39.01 15.50 -18.54
CA CYS A 671 38.67 14.11 -18.83
C CYS A 671 39.35 13.57 -20.10
N ILE A 672 39.18 14.26 -21.23
CA ILE A 672 39.63 13.79 -22.55
C ILE A 672 40.80 14.58 -23.12
N GLY A 673 41.02 15.81 -22.64
CA GLY A 673 42.07 16.73 -23.08
C GLY A 673 43.39 16.55 -22.34
N GLU A 674 43.40 15.97 -21.14
CA GLU A 674 44.63 15.62 -20.41
C GLU A 674 45.25 14.28 -20.87
N CYS A 675 46.55 14.13 -20.66
CA CYS A 675 47.30 12.91 -20.97
C CYS A 675 47.99 12.39 -19.72
N GLY A 676 47.93 11.08 -19.48
CA GLY A 676 48.64 10.43 -18.40
C GLY A 676 48.93 8.99 -18.76
N THR A 677 50.14 8.52 -18.50
CA THR A 677 50.63 7.20 -18.94
C THR A 677 50.21 6.03 -18.07
N CYS A 678 49.72 6.27 -16.86
CA CYS A 678 49.49 5.22 -15.86
C CYS A 678 48.07 5.29 -15.30
N MET A 679 47.52 4.13 -14.94
CA MET A 679 46.27 4.00 -14.18
C MET A 679 46.48 4.15 -12.67
N GLU A 680 47.44 5.01 -12.28
CA GLU A 680 47.80 5.28 -10.88
C GLU A 680 48.41 6.68 -10.73
N GLY A 681 48.41 7.20 -9.50
CA GLY A 681 48.93 8.52 -9.15
C GLY A 681 47.96 9.67 -9.42
N SER A 682 48.37 10.88 -9.04
CA SER A 682 47.52 12.08 -9.08
C SER A 682 46.97 12.44 -10.46
N ILE A 683 47.73 12.19 -11.53
CA ILE A 683 47.29 12.44 -12.92
C ILE A 683 46.08 11.56 -13.26
N TRP A 684 46.12 10.28 -12.89
CA TRP A 684 45.01 9.35 -13.12
C TRP A 684 43.79 9.70 -12.27
N LEU A 685 44.00 10.04 -11.00
CA LEU A 685 42.93 10.44 -10.08
C LEU A 685 42.22 11.72 -10.54
N ASN A 686 42.98 12.73 -10.99
CA ASN A 686 42.41 13.94 -11.62
C ASN A 686 41.59 13.60 -12.86
N LYS A 687 42.06 12.66 -13.68
CA LYS A 687 41.36 12.24 -14.90
C LYS A 687 40.04 11.52 -14.55
N ILE A 688 40.04 10.63 -13.56
CA ILE A 688 38.80 10.01 -13.04
C ILE A 688 37.85 11.07 -12.53
N GLU A 689 38.32 12.00 -11.69
CA GLU A 689 37.48 13.07 -11.14
C GLU A 689 36.81 13.90 -12.23
N ASN A 690 37.59 14.38 -13.18
CA ASN A 690 37.10 15.20 -14.28
C ASN A 690 36.13 14.42 -15.18
N CYS A 691 36.44 13.17 -15.51
CA CYS A 691 35.54 12.34 -16.30
C CYS A 691 34.24 12.03 -15.58
N ASN A 692 34.30 11.71 -14.29
CA ASN A 692 33.15 11.36 -13.48
C ASN A 692 32.23 12.57 -13.31
N ASN A 693 32.79 13.74 -13.01
CA ASN A 693 32.03 14.99 -12.95
C ASN A 693 31.37 15.34 -14.28
N PHE A 694 32.11 15.23 -15.39
CA PHE A 694 31.56 15.52 -16.71
C PHE A 694 30.36 14.63 -17.05
N ILE A 695 30.46 13.30 -16.91
CA ILE A 695 29.35 12.39 -17.27
C ILE A 695 28.10 12.63 -16.40
N HIS A 696 28.26 13.05 -15.15
CA HIS A 696 27.15 13.36 -14.25
C HIS A 696 26.50 14.72 -14.51
N TRP A 697 27.28 15.71 -14.95
CA TRP A 697 26.78 17.04 -15.31
C TRP A 697 26.25 17.11 -16.74
N CYS A 698 26.55 16.10 -17.56
CA CYS A 698 26.13 16.01 -18.93
C CYS A 698 24.59 15.86 -19.01
N PRO A 699 23.89 16.62 -19.87
CA PRO A 699 22.42 16.64 -19.93
C PRO A 699 21.80 15.40 -20.61
N PHE A 700 22.59 14.37 -20.95
CA PHE A 700 22.12 13.17 -21.63
C PHE A 700 21.88 12.04 -20.62
N LYS A 701 20.63 11.57 -20.50
CA LYS A 701 20.27 10.44 -19.66
C LYS A 701 20.92 9.13 -20.15
N MET A 702 21.30 8.25 -19.21
CA MET A 702 21.76 6.89 -19.54
C MET A 702 20.63 5.96 -20.01
N ILE A 703 19.49 5.96 -19.32
CA ILE A 703 18.36 5.07 -19.62
C ILE A 703 17.09 5.92 -19.79
N PRO A 704 16.32 5.75 -20.88
CA PRO A 704 15.03 6.41 -21.07
C PRO A 704 13.98 5.98 -20.02
N GLU A 705 13.01 6.85 -19.74
CA GLU A 705 11.91 6.53 -18.83
C GLU A 705 11.07 5.34 -19.35
N GLY A 706 10.70 4.43 -18.43
CA GLY A 706 9.89 3.24 -18.74
C GLY A 706 10.68 1.97 -19.09
N VAL A 707 12.01 2.02 -19.17
CA VAL A 707 12.85 0.83 -19.35
C VAL A 707 13.15 0.18 -17.99
N VAL A 708 12.66 -1.04 -17.79
CA VAL A 708 12.75 -1.79 -16.52
C VAL A 708 13.63 -3.04 -16.59
N ASN A 709 14.33 -3.26 -17.70
CA ASN A 709 15.27 -4.37 -17.86
C ASN A 709 16.46 -3.90 -18.68
N ILE A 710 17.67 -4.23 -18.22
CA ILE A 710 18.91 -3.88 -18.92
C ILE A 710 19.81 -5.09 -19.13
N ASN A 711 20.72 -4.96 -20.09
CA ASN A 711 21.69 -5.98 -20.44
C ASN A 711 23.12 -5.46 -20.31
N LEU A 712 23.95 -6.23 -19.61
CA LEU A 712 25.40 -6.03 -19.48
C LEU A 712 26.15 -7.12 -20.25
N PHE A 713 27.21 -6.75 -20.96
CA PHE A 713 28.05 -7.68 -21.71
C PHE A 713 29.50 -7.17 -21.76
N PRO A 714 30.51 -8.07 -21.84
CA PRO A 714 31.91 -7.71 -22.00
C PRO A 714 32.15 -6.96 -23.31
N ARG A 715 32.88 -5.84 -23.23
CA ARG A 715 33.15 -4.97 -24.39
C ARG A 715 33.78 -5.72 -25.57
N ASP A 716 34.79 -6.53 -25.29
CA ASP A 716 35.61 -7.16 -26.33
C ASP A 716 34.92 -8.37 -26.99
N ASN A 717 33.71 -8.72 -26.54
CA ASN A 717 32.94 -9.84 -27.05
C ASN A 717 31.78 -9.39 -27.96
N ALA A 718 32.11 -9.21 -29.24
CA ALA A 718 31.16 -8.79 -30.26
C ALA A 718 30.00 -9.78 -30.48
N GLU A 719 30.13 -11.05 -30.07
CA GLU A 719 29.05 -12.04 -30.17
C GLU A 719 27.94 -11.73 -29.15
N PHE A 720 28.28 -11.38 -27.91
CA PHE A 720 27.29 -11.05 -26.88
C PHE A 720 26.61 -9.71 -27.08
N ARG A 721 27.25 -8.78 -27.79
CA ARG A 721 26.60 -7.54 -28.24
C ARG A 721 25.28 -7.82 -28.96
N VAL A 722 25.25 -8.83 -29.83
CA VAL A 722 24.06 -9.25 -30.57
C VAL A 722 22.96 -9.77 -29.64
N HIS A 723 23.31 -10.39 -28.51
CA HIS A 723 22.34 -10.89 -27.54
C HIS A 723 21.83 -9.79 -26.61
N ALA A 724 22.74 -8.95 -26.12
CA ALA A 724 22.44 -7.89 -25.17
C ALA A 724 21.65 -6.72 -25.79
N CYS A 725 21.85 -6.42 -27.08
CA CYS A 725 21.37 -5.20 -27.72
C CYS A 725 20.23 -5.40 -28.76
N ASN A 726 19.69 -6.61 -28.95
CA ASN A 726 18.65 -6.90 -29.96
C ASN A 726 17.24 -7.12 -29.38
N GLN A 727 16.23 -7.12 -30.26
CA GLN A 727 14.83 -7.52 -29.98
C GLN A 727 14.10 -6.71 -28.89
N GLY A 728 14.32 -5.40 -28.82
CA GLY A 728 13.64 -4.53 -27.85
C GLY A 728 14.25 -4.54 -26.45
N GLU A 729 15.34 -5.30 -26.25
CA GLU A 729 16.18 -5.23 -25.05
C GLU A 729 17.01 -3.93 -25.04
N HIS A 730 17.30 -3.40 -23.85
CA HIS A 730 18.13 -2.21 -23.68
C HIS A 730 19.55 -2.60 -23.23
N CYS A 731 20.56 -2.09 -23.93
CA CYS A 731 21.98 -2.22 -23.58
C CYS A 731 22.65 -0.84 -23.59
N ILE A 732 23.87 -0.74 -23.05
CA ILE A 732 24.57 0.55 -22.92
C ILE A 732 24.79 1.26 -24.27
N GLU A 733 24.92 0.52 -25.37
CA GLU A 733 25.10 1.11 -26.71
C GLU A 733 23.87 1.87 -27.21
N ARG A 734 22.69 1.66 -26.60
CA ARG A 734 21.47 2.41 -26.90
C ARG A 734 21.35 3.70 -26.08
N SER A 735 22.26 3.93 -25.13
CA SER A 735 22.29 5.12 -24.29
C SER A 735 22.80 6.34 -25.05
N ALA A 736 22.08 7.46 -24.97
CA ALA A 736 22.45 8.70 -25.66
C ALA A 736 23.83 9.24 -25.22
N LEU A 737 24.13 9.15 -23.91
CA LEU A 737 25.43 9.55 -23.37
C LEU A 737 26.57 8.64 -23.86
N PHE A 738 26.33 7.34 -23.98
CA PHE A 738 27.31 6.40 -24.53
C PHE A 738 27.61 6.72 -25.99
N LEU A 739 26.58 6.90 -26.81
CA LEU A 739 26.72 7.26 -28.23
C LEU A 739 27.42 8.61 -28.44
N LEU A 740 27.27 9.55 -27.51
CA LEU A 740 27.99 10.81 -27.54
C LEU A 740 29.51 10.60 -27.34
N LEU A 741 29.90 9.74 -26.41
CA LEU A 741 31.28 9.64 -25.93
C LEU A 741 32.10 8.56 -26.65
N VAL A 742 31.47 7.48 -27.13
CA VAL A 742 32.17 6.31 -27.70
C VAL A 742 33.05 6.68 -28.90
N ASP A 743 32.55 7.52 -29.82
CA ASP A 743 33.30 7.99 -31.01
C ASP A 743 34.56 8.82 -30.67
N THR A 744 34.63 9.30 -29.43
CA THR A 744 35.76 10.08 -28.93
C THR A 744 36.77 9.20 -28.21
N ILE A 745 36.30 8.34 -27.32
CA ILE A 745 37.16 7.49 -26.49
C ILE A 745 37.76 6.31 -27.27
N GLU A 746 37.15 5.91 -28.38
CA GLU A 746 37.67 4.90 -29.31
C GLU A 746 38.31 5.52 -30.57
N ALA A 747 38.58 6.82 -30.55
CA ALA A 747 39.12 7.51 -31.72
C ALA A 747 40.56 7.07 -32.03
N TYR A 748 40.85 7.02 -33.33
CA TYR A 748 42.22 6.89 -33.85
C TYR A 748 42.71 8.25 -34.37
N TYR A 749 44.02 8.45 -34.36
CA TYR A 749 44.67 9.62 -34.94
C TYR A 749 45.90 9.21 -35.76
N ARG A 750 46.34 10.10 -36.64
CA ARG A 750 47.57 9.94 -37.41
C ARG A 750 48.62 10.89 -36.87
N PRO A 751 49.67 10.39 -36.19
CA PRO A 751 50.75 11.23 -35.66
C PRO A 751 51.51 11.97 -36.76
N ASP A 752 51.60 11.38 -37.95
CA ASP A 752 52.20 11.96 -39.14
C ASP A 752 51.22 11.86 -40.33
N PRO A 753 50.70 12.99 -40.84
CA PRO A 753 49.79 13.01 -41.99
C PRO A 753 50.37 12.40 -43.27
N THR A 754 51.69 12.24 -43.35
CA THR A 754 52.40 11.69 -44.51
C THR A 754 52.62 10.18 -44.43
N ASN A 755 52.38 9.56 -43.27
CA ASN A 755 52.45 8.12 -43.05
C ASN A 755 51.04 7.50 -42.90
N SER A 756 50.90 6.21 -43.22
CA SER A 756 49.61 5.51 -43.20
C SER A 756 49.25 4.85 -41.88
N VAL A 757 50.07 5.01 -40.83
CA VAL A 757 49.86 4.32 -39.55
C VAL A 757 48.93 5.15 -38.68
N GLU A 758 47.82 4.53 -38.28
CA GLU A 758 46.87 5.07 -37.31
C GLU A 758 47.22 4.52 -35.92
N GLU A 759 47.18 5.39 -34.92
CA GLU A 759 47.35 5.05 -33.50
C GLU A 759 46.05 5.35 -32.76
N GLU A 760 45.69 4.53 -31.77
CA GLU A 760 44.59 4.84 -30.85
C GLU A 760 44.88 6.15 -30.13
N LEU A 761 43.86 6.95 -29.82
CA LEU A 761 44.03 8.23 -29.11
C LEU A 761 44.15 8.05 -27.58
N TYR A 762 43.55 6.98 -27.06
CA TYR A 762 43.55 6.61 -25.63
C TYR A 762 44.00 5.15 -25.40
N PRO A 763 45.21 4.77 -25.84
CA PRO A 763 45.72 3.42 -25.62
C PRO A 763 45.93 3.16 -24.13
N GLN A 764 45.60 1.96 -23.67
CA GLN A 764 45.70 1.55 -22.26
C GLN A 764 47.11 1.73 -21.67
N THR A 765 48.16 1.63 -22.50
CA THR A 765 49.56 1.69 -22.07
C THR A 765 50.19 3.08 -22.10
N GLU A 766 49.63 4.03 -22.86
CA GLU A 766 50.26 5.36 -23.06
C GLU A 766 49.33 6.53 -22.71
N ASN A 767 48.01 6.34 -22.76
CA ASN A 767 47.02 7.34 -22.34
C ASN A 767 45.66 6.68 -22.00
N PRO A 768 45.58 5.82 -20.97
CA PRO A 768 44.32 5.20 -20.55
C PRO A 768 43.24 6.24 -20.26
N ASN A 769 41.98 5.89 -20.51
CA ASN A 769 40.83 6.76 -20.29
C ASN A 769 39.72 6.02 -19.50
N PRO A 770 39.24 6.54 -18.36
CA PRO A 770 38.28 5.84 -17.50
C PRO A 770 36.82 5.94 -17.98
N VAL A 771 36.51 6.72 -19.03
CA VAL A 771 35.12 7.02 -19.42
C VAL A 771 34.29 5.76 -19.68
N LEU A 772 34.83 4.75 -20.38
CA LEU A 772 34.07 3.52 -20.67
C LEU A 772 33.65 2.80 -19.40
N GLU A 773 34.58 2.62 -18.47
CA GLU A 773 34.31 1.96 -17.19
C GLU A 773 33.26 2.75 -16.38
N LEU A 774 33.42 4.07 -16.31
CA LEU A 774 32.48 4.95 -15.62
C LEU A 774 31.08 4.92 -16.25
N LEU A 775 30.97 4.84 -17.58
CA LEU A 775 29.69 4.70 -18.28
C LEU A 775 29.02 3.36 -17.97
N HIS A 776 29.77 2.25 -17.93
CA HIS A 776 29.23 0.94 -17.56
C HIS A 776 28.71 0.91 -16.12
N ARG A 777 29.43 1.54 -15.18
CA ARG A 777 28.97 1.71 -13.80
C ARG A 777 27.69 2.56 -13.73
N LEU A 778 27.67 3.73 -14.38
CA LEU A 778 26.51 4.61 -14.39
C LEU A 778 25.29 3.96 -15.06
N TYR A 779 25.51 3.15 -16.11
CA TYR A 779 24.46 2.39 -16.79
C TYR A 779 23.81 1.37 -15.86
N ALA A 780 24.63 0.56 -15.18
CA ALA A 780 24.16 -0.43 -14.21
C ALA A 780 23.45 0.20 -13.00
N PHE A 781 23.90 1.39 -12.59
CA PHE A 781 23.28 2.15 -11.50
C PHE A 781 21.96 2.82 -11.90
N SER A 782 21.81 3.24 -13.16
CA SER A 782 20.56 3.83 -13.67
C SER A 782 19.46 2.80 -13.92
N ALA A 783 19.76 1.52 -13.75
CA ALA A 783 18.85 0.43 -14.06
C ALA A 783 17.75 0.26 -13.01
N THR A 784 16.64 -0.34 -13.42
CA THR A 784 15.56 -0.78 -12.55
C THR A 784 15.16 -2.20 -12.97
N GLY A 785 14.52 -2.97 -12.08
CA GLY A 785 14.01 -4.31 -12.38
C GLY A 785 15.10 -5.38 -12.48
N THR A 786 15.21 -6.07 -13.62
CA THR A 786 16.13 -7.19 -13.80
C THR A 786 17.34 -6.79 -14.64
N VAL A 787 18.54 -7.14 -14.16
CA VAL A 787 19.80 -7.01 -14.92
C VAL A 787 20.20 -8.35 -15.50
N LYS A 788 20.28 -8.42 -16.83
CA LYS A 788 20.77 -9.60 -17.55
C LYS A 788 22.24 -9.42 -17.91
N VAL A 789 23.05 -10.44 -17.66
CA VAL A 789 24.49 -10.39 -17.83
C VAL A 789 24.90 -11.52 -18.78
N TRP A 790 25.61 -11.20 -19.86
CA TRP A 790 25.97 -12.17 -20.90
C TRP A 790 27.47 -12.40 -20.90
N VAL A 791 27.93 -13.63 -20.60
CA VAL A 791 29.36 -13.94 -20.48
C VAL A 791 29.71 -15.31 -21.09
N GLU A 792 30.95 -15.47 -21.54
CA GLU A 792 31.46 -16.76 -21.99
C GLU A 792 32.01 -17.58 -20.81
N GLY A 793 32.71 -16.92 -19.89
CA GLY A 793 33.36 -17.53 -18.74
C GLY A 793 33.75 -16.53 -17.65
N GLU A 794 34.72 -16.90 -16.82
CA GLU A 794 35.12 -16.12 -15.65
C GLU A 794 35.77 -14.77 -15.99
N ASP A 795 36.64 -14.74 -17.00
CA ASP A 795 37.38 -13.53 -17.36
C ASP A 795 36.44 -12.40 -17.81
N ASP A 796 35.45 -12.75 -18.63
CA ASP A 796 34.36 -11.86 -19.05
C ASP A 796 33.60 -11.28 -17.85
N LEU A 797 33.29 -12.12 -16.86
CA LEU A 797 32.62 -11.68 -15.64
C LEU A 797 33.47 -10.69 -14.83
N LEU A 798 34.79 -10.89 -14.78
CA LEU A 798 35.71 -9.98 -14.09
C LEU A 798 35.77 -8.60 -14.75
N THR A 799 35.65 -8.53 -16.08
CA THR A 799 35.57 -7.22 -16.77
C THR A 799 34.30 -6.44 -16.40
N LEU A 800 33.24 -7.15 -16.03
CA LEU A 800 31.96 -6.57 -15.61
C LEU A 800 31.85 -6.36 -14.10
N ALA A 801 32.84 -6.79 -13.31
CA ALA A 801 32.76 -6.74 -11.85
C ALA A 801 32.39 -5.33 -11.31
N PRO A 802 32.93 -4.21 -11.80
CA PRO A 802 32.55 -2.90 -11.29
C PRO A 802 31.09 -2.51 -11.61
N ALA A 803 30.56 -2.94 -12.77
CA ALA A 803 29.17 -2.68 -13.14
C ALA A 803 28.21 -3.61 -12.36
N LEU A 804 28.61 -4.85 -12.12
CA LEU A 804 27.86 -5.80 -11.29
C LEU A 804 27.83 -5.36 -9.83
N GLU A 805 28.94 -4.85 -9.31
CA GLU A 805 28.99 -4.24 -7.99
C GLU A 805 28.00 -3.07 -7.90
N ALA A 806 27.98 -2.18 -8.90
CA ALA A 806 27.00 -1.08 -8.98
C ALA A 806 25.54 -1.56 -8.98
N ALA A 807 25.21 -2.56 -9.80
CA ALA A 807 23.85 -3.11 -9.87
C ALA A 807 23.45 -3.88 -8.60
N MET A 808 24.35 -4.71 -8.06
CA MET A 808 24.01 -5.69 -7.03
C MET A 808 24.23 -5.20 -5.62
N LEU A 809 25.20 -4.31 -5.39
CA LEU A 809 25.52 -3.83 -4.05
C LEU A 809 24.84 -2.49 -3.77
N TYR A 810 24.59 -1.66 -4.78
CA TYR A 810 24.26 -0.26 -4.53
C TYR A 810 22.97 0.25 -5.18
N ASN A 811 22.45 -0.45 -6.18
CA ASN A 811 21.18 -0.08 -6.80
C ASN A 811 20.01 -0.83 -6.12
N THR A 812 19.22 -0.11 -5.33
CA THR A 812 18.04 -0.66 -4.62
C THR A 812 16.89 -1.01 -5.56
N ASN A 813 16.89 -0.48 -6.78
CA ASN A 813 15.82 -0.72 -7.75
C ASN A 813 16.00 -2.02 -8.53
N ILE A 814 17.05 -2.80 -8.24
CA ILE A 814 17.31 -4.09 -8.86
C ILE A 814 16.69 -5.21 -8.03
N ASN A 815 15.77 -5.94 -8.67
CA ASN A 815 15.09 -7.08 -8.09
C ASN A 815 15.96 -8.35 -8.15
N GLU A 816 16.67 -8.55 -9.27
CA GLU A 816 17.50 -9.73 -9.49
C GLU A 816 18.55 -9.51 -10.60
N VAL A 817 19.60 -10.32 -10.55
CA VAL A 817 20.63 -10.40 -11.61
C VAL A 817 20.68 -11.80 -12.20
N ILE A 818 20.53 -11.90 -13.52
CA ILE A 818 20.56 -13.19 -14.24
C ILE A 818 21.80 -13.23 -15.13
N VAL A 819 22.72 -14.15 -14.84
CA VAL A 819 23.95 -14.37 -15.60
C VAL A 819 23.75 -15.51 -16.59
N TYR A 820 23.69 -15.17 -17.88
CA TYR A 820 23.65 -16.11 -19.00
C TYR A 820 25.06 -16.49 -19.41
N VAL A 821 25.38 -17.79 -19.30
CA VAL A 821 26.68 -18.34 -19.69
C VAL A 821 26.55 -19.09 -21.01
N ASN A 822 27.37 -18.70 -21.99
CA ASN A 822 27.39 -19.36 -23.31
C ASN A 822 28.00 -20.76 -23.23
N ASN A 823 29.16 -20.89 -22.59
CA ASN A 823 29.85 -22.17 -22.44
C ASN A 823 29.28 -22.97 -21.24
N PRO A 824 28.62 -24.12 -21.48
CA PRO A 824 28.03 -24.91 -20.39
C PRO A 824 29.07 -25.43 -19.39
N HIS A 825 30.33 -25.59 -19.83
CA HIS A 825 31.42 -26.05 -18.98
C HIS A 825 31.88 -24.98 -17.97
N SER A 826 31.57 -23.70 -18.21
CA SER A 826 31.96 -22.57 -17.35
C SER A 826 30.88 -22.17 -16.34
N LEU A 827 29.70 -22.80 -16.35
CA LEU A 827 28.59 -22.47 -15.44
C LEU A 827 28.98 -22.48 -13.97
N ALA A 828 29.62 -23.56 -13.52
CA ALA A 828 30.02 -23.72 -12.13
C ALA A 828 31.16 -22.76 -11.72
N GLU A 829 32.05 -22.44 -12.66
CA GLU A 829 33.15 -21.50 -12.44
C GLU A 829 32.63 -20.06 -12.30
N VAL A 830 31.71 -19.66 -13.19
CA VAL A 830 31.02 -18.36 -13.15
C VAL A 830 30.20 -18.23 -11.87
N GLU A 831 29.45 -19.26 -11.47
CA GLU A 831 28.69 -19.22 -10.22
C GLU A 831 29.60 -19.08 -9.00
N MET A 832 30.70 -19.85 -8.94
CA MET A 832 31.66 -19.75 -7.85
C MET A 832 32.32 -18.37 -7.81
N ARG A 833 32.64 -17.78 -8.97
CA ARG A 833 33.22 -16.44 -9.06
C ARG A 833 32.24 -15.36 -8.60
N MET A 834 30.98 -15.43 -9.01
CA MET A 834 29.92 -14.53 -8.52
C MET A 834 29.83 -14.59 -6.99
N ARG A 835 29.81 -15.79 -6.40
CA ARG A 835 29.78 -15.93 -4.93
C ARG A 835 31.00 -15.30 -4.24
N ARG A 836 32.19 -15.42 -4.84
CA ARG A 836 33.42 -14.78 -4.33
C ARG A 836 33.36 -13.26 -4.42
N LEU A 837 32.91 -12.72 -5.54
CA LEU A 837 32.72 -11.27 -5.72
C LEU A 837 31.72 -10.75 -4.67
N ILE A 838 30.58 -11.41 -4.52
CA ILE A 838 29.58 -11.07 -3.49
C ILE A 838 30.17 -11.12 -2.09
N THR A 839 30.95 -12.15 -1.76
CA THR A 839 31.58 -12.26 -0.44
C THR A 839 32.53 -11.09 -0.20
N MET A 840 33.39 -10.78 -1.18
CA MET A 840 34.31 -9.65 -1.12
C MET A 840 33.56 -8.33 -0.93
N TRP A 841 32.52 -8.09 -1.73
CA TRP A 841 31.65 -6.92 -1.64
C TRP A 841 30.93 -6.80 -0.30
N THR A 842 30.44 -7.90 0.29
CA THR A 842 29.83 -7.87 1.63
C THR A 842 30.84 -7.55 2.73
N THR A 843 32.11 -7.89 2.54
CA THR A 843 33.15 -7.64 3.54
C THR A 843 33.82 -6.28 3.39
N GLU A 844 33.85 -5.75 2.18
CA GLU A 844 34.57 -4.52 1.84
C GLU A 844 33.63 -3.34 1.58
N GLY A 845 32.33 -3.52 1.25
CA GLY A 845 31.39 -2.44 0.97
C GLY A 845 30.51 -1.99 2.16
N CYS A 846 29.91 -0.79 2.08
CA CYS A 846 28.95 -0.33 3.10
C CYS A 846 27.51 -0.73 2.76
N THR A 847 27.13 -1.99 3.05
CA THR A 847 25.73 -2.46 2.91
C THR A 847 24.76 -1.66 3.80
N GLU A 848 25.22 -1.16 4.95
CA GLU A 848 24.41 -0.44 5.94
C GLU A 848 23.69 0.82 5.40
N PHE A 849 24.23 1.47 4.36
CA PHE A 849 23.69 2.71 3.78
C PHE A 849 23.11 2.54 2.37
N THR A 850 23.13 1.33 1.82
CA THR A 850 22.89 1.12 0.38
C THR A 850 21.86 0.03 0.12
N ARG A 851 21.96 -1.12 0.79
CA ARG A 851 20.95 -2.18 0.77
C ARG A 851 21.18 -3.18 1.90
N GLU A 852 20.09 -3.68 2.48
CA GLU A 852 20.16 -4.68 3.56
C GLU A 852 20.68 -6.04 3.07
N PHE A 853 20.23 -6.48 1.89
CA PHE A 853 20.64 -7.75 1.27
C PHE A 853 21.09 -7.51 -0.15
N ILE A 854 22.24 -8.04 -0.59
CA ILE A 854 22.72 -8.00 -1.99
C ILE A 854 21.67 -8.57 -2.98
N ALA A 855 21.66 -8.08 -4.23
CA ALA A 855 20.67 -8.51 -5.20
C ALA A 855 20.76 -10.02 -5.38
N PRO A 856 19.64 -10.75 -5.31
CA PRO A 856 19.67 -12.17 -5.60
C PRO A 856 20.16 -12.36 -7.03
N PHE A 857 20.96 -13.41 -7.23
CA PHE A 857 21.48 -13.74 -8.55
C PHE A 857 21.21 -15.20 -8.91
N SER A 858 21.11 -15.44 -10.22
CA SER A 858 21.06 -16.77 -10.80
C SER A 858 22.06 -16.89 -11.96
N VAL A 859 22.63 -18.08 -12.13
CA VAL A 859 23.51 -18.40 -13.26
C VAL A 859 22.84 -19.47 -14.09
N VAL A 860 22.61 -19.19 -15.37
CA VAL A 860 21.82 -20.03 -16.28
C VAL A 860 22.55 -20.22 -17.60
N GLN A 861 22.30 -21.35 -18.25
CA GLN A 861 22.84 -21.61 -19.58
C GLN A 861 22.09 -20.79 -20.64
N MET A 862 22.82 -20.22 -21.59
CA MET A 862 22.23 -19.52 -22.74
C MET A 862 21.43 -20.48 -23.63
N SER A 863 20.24 -20.06 -24.09
CA SER A 863 19.41 -20.84 -25.01
C SER A 863 20.02 -20.90 -26.42
N THR A 864 20.08 -22.08 -27.04
CA THR A 864 20.68 -22.32 -28.37
C THR A 864 19.79 -21.92 -29.55
N VAL A 865 18.63 -21.30 -29.32
CA VAL A 865 17.66 -20.96 -30.37
C VAL A 865 18.04 -19.63 -31.05
N ILE A 866 18.88 -19.68 -32.08
CA ILE A 866 19.26 -18.50 -32.88
C ILE A 866 18.22 -18.26 -34.00
N GLY A 867 17.67 -17.04 -34.07
CA GLY A 867 16.89 -16.56 -35.21
C GLY A 867 17.73 -16.46 -36.48
N LYS A 868 17.31 -17.14 -37.54
CA LYS A 868 18.02 -17.37 -38.83
C LYS A 868 18.27 -16.15 -39.75
N ARG A 869 18.41 -14.92 -39.27
CA ARG A 869 18.83 -13.78 -40.13
C ARG A 869 20.14 -13.21 -39.63
N SER A 870 21.09 -12.93 -40.52
CA SER A 870 22.37 -12.32 -40.16
C SER A 870 22.12 -11.00 -39.44
N SER A 871 22.28 -11.04 -38.12
CA SER A 871 21.98 -9.95 -37.17
C SER A 871 22.82 -8.70 -37.44
N GLU A 872 24.02 -8.85 -38.00
CA GLU A 872 24.88 -7.74 -38.40
C GLU A 872 24.24 -6.82 -39.46
N HIS A 873 23.46 -7.36 -40.41
CA HIS A 873 22.92 -6.54 -41.50
C HIS A 873 21.76 -5.65 -41.03
N ASN A 874 20.85 -6.20 -40.21
CA ASN A 874 19.73 -5.42 -39.65
C ASN A 874 20.22 -4.35 -38.66
N PHE A 875 21.17 -4.70 -37.80
CA PHE A 875 21.71 -3.75 -36.82
C PHE A 875 22.58 -2.67 -37.47
N ARG A 876 23.36 -3.01 -38.50
CA ARG A 876 24.13 -2.03 -39.29
C ARG A 876 23.21 -1.11 -40.09
N ASP A 877 22.11 -1.61 -40.65
CA ASP A 877 21.11 -0.78 -41.32
C ASP A 877 20.34 0.10 -40.32
N GLU A 878 20.03 -0.39 -39.11
CA GLU A 878 19.43 0.41 -38.03
C GLU A 878 20.39 1.47 -37.48
N LEU A 879 21.67 1.15 -37.25
CA LEU A 879 22.70 2.11 -36.84
C LEU A 879 22.96 3.14 -37.94
N ILE A 880 23.04 2.72 -39.21
CA ILE A 880 23.16 3.65 -40.33
C ILE A 880 21.92 4.54 -40.41
N HIS A 881 20.72 3.99 -40.19
CA HIS A 881 19.47 4.73 -40.16
C HIS A 881 19.40 5.73 -38.98
N GLU A 882 19.74 5.31 -37.76
CA GLU A 882 19.81 6.16 -36.57
C GLU A 882 20.92 7.20 -36.66
N HIS A 883 22.05 6.89 -37.29
CA HIS A 883 23.17 7.83 -37.49
C HIS A 883 22.87 8.83 -38.63
N THR A 884 22.17 8.41 -39.70
CA THR A 884 21.71 9.34 -40.76
C THR A 884 20.49 10.16 -40.36
N HIS A 885 19.66 9.67 -39.44
CA HIS A 885 18.49 10.38 -38.92
C HIS A 885 18.72 10.91 -37.52
N ARG A 886 19.99 10.99 -37.07
CA ARG A 886 20.38 11.36 -35.70
C ARG A 886 19.69 12.64 -35.24
N ASP A 887 19.56 13.63 -36.13
CA ASP A 887 18.86 14.90 -35.87
C ASP A 887 17.33 14.73 -35.73
N LEU A 888 16.70 13.84 -36.50
CA LEU A 888 15.26 13.56 -36.43
C LEU A 888 14.88 12.68 -35.23
N THR A 889 15.71 11.68 -34.88
CA THR A 889 15.52 10.86 -33.67
C THR A 889 15.79 11.67 -32.40
N TRP A 890 16.72 12.62 -32.46
CA TRP A 890 16.95 13.62 -31.41
C TRP A 890 15.73 14.49 -31.15
N ILE A 891 15.10 15.00 -32.22
CA ILE A 891 13.91 15.86 -32.13
C ILE A 891 12.69 15.05 -31.66
N HIS A 892 12.52 13.80 -32.11
CA HIS A 892 11.32 13.01 -31.80
C HIS A 892 11.32 12.32 -30.43
N ARG A 893 12.47 12.16 -29.76
CA ARG A 893 12.57 11.53 -28.43
C ARG A 893 12.70 12.52 -27.27
N TYR A 894 13.00 13.79 -27.53
CA TYR A 894 13.40 14.76 -26.48
C TYR A 894 12.74 16.15 -26.58
N LEU A 895 11.83 16.36 -27.55
CA LEU A 895 10.71 17.29 -27.44
C LEU A 895 9.44 16.46 -27.20
#